data_AF-A0A8H7HNP6-F1
#
_entry.id   AF-A0A8H7HNP6-F1
#
_cell.length_a   1.000
_cell.length_b   1.000
_cell.length_c   1.000
_cell.angle_alpha   90.00
_cell.angle_beta   90.00
_cell.angle_gamma   90.00
#
_symmetry.space_group_name_H-M   'P 1'
#
loop_
_entity.id
_entity.type
_entity.pdbx_description
1 polymer ?
#
loop_
_entity_poly.entity_id
_entity_poly.type
_entity_poly.pdbx_seq_one_letter_code
_entity_poly.pdbx_strand_id
1 'polypeptide(L)'
;MNYSAQALNSLAPSQILFLESLPKAELHAHLNGSIPISCLEQLAQSYKPQGDIGSIDVNASIQNLANGVHLNQIEDFFKLFPAIYALTSDVHSLGIATRAVLNEFLKPRPSASGIEGAPTVPQCSYLELRSTPRETAQMTRLEYVQAVLDEVEKFPADRAAFILSVDRRMSRTEADEVVDIAIQMKSEGRRVVGVDLCGSPLANDVTVFGPPLARAREAGLGLTLHIAETAQNSTEETMSLLDLLPAGSKGRLGHATFLDPATQLIVLNRNLPVEICLSSNLLAKTVSNINVHHISDYMIIGHPLAISTDDILPFKTSLLAEYALLMASAPLGLGLGEDELEKVATKHSGGKRSGGVIWLFVKRNSRFNMAPSTRTVILGSLSVLSLYALFHLPSGTPEPVPQEPIAQKPTPNGQFTRRIVAVGDLHGDLANMKKVFSMAGVINQAGNWSGNVDFLVQTGDMIDRGDDTLEMYTLMDKLREQALHAGGQVLSHLGNHEVMNAIGDWRYVYPSEVSTFGTVSERQRIISSGWVGKAWRSNYTITSRLPFHPSLGPPNTDYNPKAPPNPLSHAALSFVHGGLSPTFSNLTPYPSAINALGHSLLKRLQDRVQPPPHPPNPYPGLPDGTTHAEHELYGADGPLWYRGWAMEPDSFVCPAVENVLAKTGVRRLIMGHTPNFEVRHQVSRCDGKIIIIDTGISKAYGGVLSALSITYTLTPHAPSRFLATSNERAWTEHEVIKAIYPDKTEVFVDSVREIRGSW
;
A
#
# COMPACT_ATOMS: atom_id res chain seq x y z
N MET A 1 20.15 -14.81 13.74
CA MET A 1 19.97 -13.50 14.43
C MET A 1 18.53 -13.43 14.88
N ASN A 2 18.24 -12.90 16.07
CA ASN A 2 16.88 -12.72 16.55
C ASN A 2 16.44 -11.28 16.25
N TYR A 3 15.73 -11.08 15.13
CA TYR A 3 15.35 -9.76 14.62
C TYR A 3 14.45 -9.00 15.59
N SER A 4 13.39 -9.64 16.09
CA SER A 4 12.43 -8.98 16.98
C SER A 4 13.00 -8.67 18.36
N ALA A 5 13.91 -9.49 18.89
CA ALA A 5 14.63 -9.16 20.12
C ALA A 5 15.54 -7.93 19.96
N GLN A 6 16.22 -7.78 18.81
CA GLN A 6 17.03 -6.59 18.53
C GLN A 6 16.15 -5.34 18.42
N ALA A 7 15.00 -5.45 17.75
CA ALA A 7 14.04 -4.35 17.66
C ALA A 7 13.51 -3.96 19.04
N LEU A 8 13.05 -4.92 19.86
CA LEU A 8 12.55 -4.67 21.21
C LEU A 8 13.61 -4.01 22.11
N ASN A 9 14.86 -4.50 22.08
CA ASN A 9 15.95 -3.94 22.86
C ASN A 9 16.38 -2.54 22.40
N SER A 10 16.00 -2.13 21.19
CA SER A 10 16.29 -0.78 20.68
C SER A 10 15.31 0.28 21.16
N LEU A 11 14.16 -0.12 21.73
CA LEU A 11 13.12 0.79 22.16
C LEU A 11 13.41 1.39 23.53
N ALA A 12 12.99 2.64 23.73
CA ALA A 12 13.00 3.28 25.04
C ALA A 12 11.99 2.60 25.99
N PRO A 13 12.20 2.63 27.31
CA PRO A 13 11.24 2.08 28.28
C PRO A 13 9.80 2.61 28.12
N SER A 14 9.64 3.89 27.77
CA SER A 14 8.33 4.50 27.50
C SER A 14 7.64 3.91 26.27
N GLN A 15 8.39 3.63 25.21
CA GLN A 15 7.88 2.98 23.99
C GLN A 15 7.43 1.54 24.29
N ILE A 16 8.18 0.81 25.11
CA ILE A 16 7.80 -0.54 25.55
C ILE A 16 6.49 -0.50 26.35
N LEU A 17 6.37 0.44 27.30
CA LEU A 17 5.12 0.63 28.06
C LEU A 17 3.93 0.98 27.16
N PHE A 18 4.15 1.82 26.14
CA PHE A 18 3.14 2.13 25.14
C PHE A 18 2.69 0.86 24.41
N LEU A 19 3.64 0.08 23.85
CA LEU A 19 3.30 -1.17 23.14
C LEU A 19 2.56 -2.16 24.05
N GLU A 20 2.94 -2.24 25.32
CA GLU A 20 2.29 -3.07 26.34
C GLU A 20 0.86 -2.61 26.66
N SER A 21 0.59 -1.31 26.58
CA SER A 21 -0.74 -0.73 26.80
C SER A 21 -1.74 -1.03 25.68
N LEU A 22 -1.25 -1.33 24.47
CA LEU A 22 -2.12 -1.61 23.31
C LEU A 22 -2.92 -2.91 23.50
N PRO A 23 -4.24 -2.90 23.27
CA PRO A 23 -5.04 -4.12 23.23
C PRO A 23 -4.73 -4.87 21.94
N LYS A 24 -4.02 -6.00 22.06
CA LYS A 24 -3.59 -6.82 20.91
C LYS A 24 -4.40 -8.13 20.86
N ALA A 25 -4.75 -8.59 19.67
CA ALA A 25 -5.30 -9.93 19.44
C ALA A 25 -4.23 -10.80 18.79
N GLU A 26 -4.05 -12.02 19.31
CA GLU A 26 -3.23 -13.05 18.68
C GLU A 26 -4.14 -13.96 17.86
N LEU A 27 -4.05 -13.87 16.54
CA LEU A 27 -4.93 -14.60 15.62
C LEU A 27 -4.21 -15.73 14.89
N HIS A 28 -2.88 -15.84 15.02
CA HIS A 28 -2.07 -16.87 14.37
C HIS A 28 -0.94 -17.32 15.31
N ALA A 29 -1.27 -18.24 16.22
CA ALA A 29 -0.30 -18.89 17.10
C ALA A 29 -0.53 -20.40 17.15
N HIS A 30 0.45 -21.19 16.68
CA HIS A 30 0.38 -22.65 16.71
C HIS A 30 0.80 -23.19 18.07
N LEU A 31 -0.04 -24.06 18.65
CA LEU A 31 0.17 -24.62 20.00
C LEU A 31 1.55 -25.25 20.13
N ASN A 32 1.90 -26.18 19.24
CA ASN A 32 3.14 -26.94 19.37
C ASN A 32 4.41 -26.09 19.17
N GLY A 33 4.37 -25.03 18.35
CA GLY A 33 5.51 -24.12 18.23
C GLY A 33 5.45 -22.92 19.16
N SER A 34 4.51 -22.92 20.10
CA SER A 34 4.42 -21.91 21.15
C SER A 34 4.68 -22.43 22.55
N ILE A 35 5.04 -23.71 22.70
CA ILE A 35 5.32 -24.32 24.01
C ILE A 35 6.59 -23.69 24.61
N PRO A 36 6.53 -23.10 25.81
CA PRO A 36 7.72 -22.58 26.47
C PRO A 36 8.80 -23.64 26.67
N ILE A 37 10.07 -23.29 26.49
CA ILE A 37 11.21 -24.22 26.65
C ILE A 37 11.18 -24.92 28.00
N SER A 38 10.90 -24.18 29.08
CA SER A 38 10.81 -24.73 30.44
C SER A 38 9.73 -25.80 30.58
N CYS A 39 8.64 -25.69 29.83
CA CYS A 39 7.60 -26.72 29.78
C CYS A 39 8.09 -27.96 29.02
N LEU A 40 8.82 -27.80 27.92
CA LEU A 40 9.41 -28.93 27.20
C LEU A 40 10.45 -29.67 28.06
N GLU A 41 11.29 -28.94 28.79
CA GLU A 41 12.24 -29.50 29.75
C GLU A 41 11.54 -30.27 30.87
N GLN A 42 10.43 -29.74 31.40
CA GLN A 42 9.61 -30.43 32.40
C GLN A 42 9.02 -31.73 31.84
N LEU A 43 8.40 -31.68 30.65
CA LEU A 43 7.80 -32.85 30.02
C LEU A 43 8.85 -33.93 29.70
N ALA A 44 10.05 -33.52 29.29
CA ALA A 44 11.16 -34.42 29.00
C ALA A 44 11.63 -35.22 30.22
N GLN A 45 11.52 -34.67 31.45
CA GLN A 45 11.88 -35.40 32.68
C GLN A 45 10.96 -36.61 32.93
N SER A 46 9.70 -36.53 32.49
CA SER A 46 8.70 -37.59 32.63
C SER A 46 8.53 -38.45 31.38
N TYR A 47 9.17 -38.08 30.27
CA TYR A 47 9.01 -38.75 28.99
C TYR A 47 9.65 -40.14 29.00
N LYS A 48 8.88 -41.15 28.55
CA LYS A 48 9.36 -42.52 28.36
C LYS A 48 9.23 -42.87 26.87
N PRO A 49 10.33 -43.15 26.16
CA PRO A 49 10.27 -43.53 24.75
C PRO A 49 9.38 -44.75 24.54
N GLN A 50 8.49 -44.71 23.56
CA GLN A 50 7.65 -45.84 23.16
C GLN A 50 7.94 -46.24 21.70
N GLY A 51 8.24 -47.53 21.49
CA GLY A 51 8.40 -48.14 20.15
C GLY A 51 9.56 -47.58 19.30
N ASP A 52 9.48 -47.77 17.98
CA ASP A 52 10.49 -47.38 16.97
C ASP A 52 10.79 -45.85 16.90
N ILE A 53 10.19 -45.03 17.78
CA ILE A 53 10.53 -43.62 18.02
C ILE A 53 11.87 -43.49 18.81
N GLY A 54 12.51 -44.61 19.16
CA GLY A 54 13.80 -44.69 19.84
C GLY A 54 15.00 -44.04 19.15
N SER A 55 14.83 -43.37 18.01
CA SER A 55 15.88 -42.61 17.30
C SER A 55 15.84 -41.10 17.53
N ILE A 56 14.81 -40.54 18.20
CA ILE A 56 14.70 -39.09 18.43
C ILE A 56 15.40 -38.70 19.73
N ASP A 57 16.50 -37.95 19.62
CA ASP A 57 17.15 -37.32 20.77
C ASP A 57 16.37 -36.05 21.18
N VAL A 58 15.45 -36.24 22.12
CA VAL A 58 14.60 -35.16 22.67
C VAL A 58 15.43 -34.09 23.35
N ASN A 59 16.47 -34.47 24.11
CA ASN A 59 17.31 -33.51 24.83
C ASN A 59 18.12 -32.64 23.87
N ALA A 60 18.73 -33.24 22.84
CA ALA A 60 19.42 -32.49 21.80
C ALA A 60 18.45 -31.55 21.04
N SER A 61 17.22 -31.99 20.79
CA SER A 61 16.20 -31.18 20.12
C SER A 61 15.79 -29.96 20.96
N ILE A 62 15.57 -30.14 22.28
CA ILE A 62 15.28 -29.03 23.20
C ILE A 62 16.46 -28.06 23.24
N GLN A 63 17.69 -28.56 23.34
CA GLN A 63 18.90 -27.71 23.34
C GLN A 63 19.04 -26.93 22.03
N ASN A 64 18.72 -27.53 20.88
CA ASN A 64 18.73 -26.84 19.59
C ASN A 64 17.71 -25.66 19.58
N LEU A 65 16.48 -25.90 20.04
CA LEU A 65 15.45 -24.86 20.17
C LEU A 65 15.89 -23.77 21.16
N ALA A 66 16.47 -24.15 22.29
CA ALA A 66 16.96 -23.24 23.32
C ALA A 66 18.11 -22.35 22.85
N ASN A 67 19.03 -22.87 22.03
CA ASN A 67 20.13 -22.10 21.45
C ASN A 67 19.66 -21.22 20.28
N GLY A 68 18.56 -21.60 19.63
CA GLY A 68 17.96 -20.89 18.51
C GLY A 68 18.32 -21.56 17.20
N VAL A 69 17.35 -21.57 16.29
CA VAL A 69 17.43 -22.35 15.06
C VAL A 69 17.98 -21.54 13.90
N HIS A 70 18.66 -22.22 12.98
CA HIS A 70 19.07 -21.65 11.71
C HIS A 70 18.29 -22.34 10.59
N LEU A 71 17.45 -21.58 9.87
CA LEU A 71 16.66 -22.07 8.75
C LEU A 71 17.33 -21.64 7.45
N ASN A 72 17.70 -22.60 6.59
CA ASN A 72 18.20 -22.28 5.26
C ASN A 72 17.05 -22.07 4.27
N GLN A 73 15.99 -22.86 4.45
CA GLN A 73 14.77 -22.91 3.66
C GLN A 73 13.60 -23.26 4.59
N ILE A 74 12.36 -23.03 4.13
CA ILE A 74 11.15 -23.22 4.93
C ILE A 74 10.98 -24.67 5.40
N GLU A 75 11.50 -25.66 4.67
CA GLU A 75 11.41 -27.08 5.01
C GLU A 75 12.22 -27.44 6.27
N ASP A 76 13.25 -26.66 6.62
CA ASP A 76 14.04 -26.89 7.83
C ASP A 76 13.21 -26.67 9.10
N PHE A 77 12.18 -25.83 9.02
CA PHE A 77 11.26 -25.53 10.12
C PHE A 77 10.51 -26.79 10.58
N PHE A 78 9.98 -27.58 9.65
CA PHE A 78 9.18 -28.77 9.97
C PHE A 78 10.00 -29.89 10.64
N LYS A 79 11.33 -29.85 10.53
CA LYS A 79 12.25 -30.81 11.18
C LYS A 79 12.38 -30.58 12.69
N LEU A 80 11.89 -29.45 13.21
CA LEU A 80 12.00 -29.08 14.63
C LEU A 80 10.93 -29.75 15.51
N PHE A 81 9.82 -30.16 14.92
CA PHE A 81 8.65 -30.61 15.67
C PHE A 81 8.60 -32.08 16.12
N PRO A 82 9.31 -33.07 15.54
CA PRO A 82 9.18 -34.47 15.95
C PRO A 82 9.37 -34.71 17.45
N ALA A 83 10.35 -34.05 18.09
CA ALA A 83 10.55 -34.15 19.54
C ALA A 83 9.40 -33.51 20.32
N ILE A 84 8.87 -32.38 19.85
CA ILE A 84 7.72 -31.70 20.46
C ILE A 84 6.48 -32.61 20.40
N TYR A 85 6.24 -33.25 19.25
CA TYR A 85 5.12 -34.18 19.08
C TYR A 85 5.26 -35.41 19.97
N ALA A 86 6.49 -35.93 20.14
CA ALA A 86 6.75 -37.03 21.06
C ALA A 86 6.43 -36.65 22.52
N LEU A 87 6.83 -35.44 22.95
CA LEU A 87 6.57 -34.91 24.30
C LEU A 87 5.09 -34.56 24.57
N THR A 88 4.28 -34.42 23.53
CA THR A 88 2.85 -34.07 23.62
C THR A 88 1.95 -35.20 23.11
N SER A 89 2.45 -36.43 23.16
CA SER A 89 1.81 -37.60 22.55
C SER A 89 0.70 -38.25 23.40
N ASP A 90 0.46 -37.76 24.62
CA ASP A 90 -0.62 -38.20 25.50
C ASP A 90 -1.45 -37.01 26.01
N VAL A 91 -2.69 -37.29 26.42
CA VAL A 91 -3.67 -36.30 26.87
C VAL A 91 -3.16 -35.43 28.02
N HIS A 92 -2.44 -36.02 28.97
CA HIS A 92 -1.97 -35.30 30.16
C HIS A 92 -0.86 -34.31 29.79
N SER A 93 0.15 -34.77 29.05
CA SER A 93 1.26 -33.93 28.59
C SER A 93 0.79 -32.81 27.65
N LEU A 94 -0.17 -33.10 26.77
CA LEU A 94 -0.81 -32.10 25.91
C LEU A 94 -1.55 -31.02 26.71
N GLY A 95 -2.27 -31.41 27.76
CA GLY A 95 -2.94 -30.46 28.66
C GLY A 95 -1.95 -29.54 29.39
N ILE A 96 -0.81 -30.08 29.85
CA ILE A 96 0.27 -29.29 30.45
C ILE A 96 0.82 -28.27 29.44
N ALA A 97 1.16 -28.72 28.23
CA ALA A 97 1.67 -27.86 27.16
C ALA A 97 0.68 -26.76 26.79
N THR A 98 -0.60 -27.10 26.58
CA THR A 98 -1.67 -26.15 26.24
C THR A 98 -1.82 -25.08 27.32
N ARG A 99 -1.83 -25.48 28.59
CA ARG A 99 -1.88 -24.55 29.72
C ARG A 99 -0.69 -23.61 29.75
N ALA A 100 0.51 -24.12 29.46
CA ALA A 100 1.72 -23.31 29.41
C ALA A 100 1.64 -22.23 28.31
N VAL A 101 1.18 -22.60 27.10
CA VAL A 101 0.98 -21.65 25.99
C VAL A 101 -0.08 -20.60 26.31
N LEU A 102 -1.24 -21.02 26.83
CA LEU A 102 -2.29 -20.08 27.21
C LEU A 102 -1.81 -19.10 28.29
N ASN A 103 -1.03 -19.57 29.26
CA ASN A 103 -0.43 -18.71 30.28
C ASN A 103 0.57 -17.72 29.68
N GLU A 104 1.40 -18.16 28.73
CA GLU A 104 2.40 -17.31 28.06
C GLU A 104 1.77 -16.11 27.36
N PHE A 105 0.61 -16.30 26.73
CA PHE A 105 -0.10 -15.24 26.01
C PHE A 105 -1.06 -14.42 26.90
N LEU A 106 -1.81 -15.08 27.78
CA LEU A 106 -2.99 -14.50 28.43
C LEU A 106 -2.81 -14.16 29.91
N LYS A 107 -1.76 -14.64 30.59
CA LYS A 107 -1.51 -14.22 31.98
C LYS A 107 -0.70 -12.93 32.03
N PRO A 108 -1.01 -12.03 32.98
CA PRO A 108 -0.17 -10.85 33.22
C PRO A 108 1.27 -11.24 33.53
N ARG A 109 2.22 -10.57 32.87
CA ARG A 109 3.65 -10.73 33.10
C ARG A 109 4.30 -9.39 33.48
N PRO A 110 5.44 -9.39 34.17
CA PRO A 110 6.22 -8.17 34.40
C PRO A 110 6.54 -7.45 33.08
N SER A 111 6.53 -6.12 33.11
CA SER A 111 6.86 -5.29 31.95
C SER A 111 8.29 -5.54 31.47
N ALA A 112 8.47 -5.58 30.16
CA ALA A 112 9.80 -5.65 29.54
C ALA A 112 10.56 -4.32 29.59
N SER A 113 9.92 -3.22 30.02
CA SER A 113 10.53 -1.88 30.10
C SER A 113 11.62 -1.76 31.16
N GLY A 114 11.65 -2.69 32.13
CA GLY A 114 12.55 -2.62 33.29
C GLY A 114 12.18 -1.54 34.32
N ILE A 115 11.06 -0.82 34.13
CA ILE A 115 10.59 0.19 35.07
C ILE A 115 9.98 -0.50 36.30
N GLU A 116 10.54 -0.21 37.47
CA GLU A 116 10.03 -0.72 38.74
C GLU A 116 8.60 -0.21 38.99
N GLY A 117 7.69 -1.12 39.37
CA GLY A 117 6.29 -0.79 39.60
C GLY A 117 5.42 -0.65 38.34
N ALA A 118 5.96 -0.93 37.14
CA ALA A 118 5.16 -0.97 35.91
C ALA A 118 4.03 -2.03 36.00
N PRO A 119 2.85 -1.78 35.41
CA PRO A 119 1.74 -2.72 35.41
C PRO A 119 2.15 -4.08 34.81
N THR A 120 1.65 -5.16 35.41
CA THR A 120 1.73 -6.47 34.76
C THR A 120 0.62 -6.58 33.73
N VAL A 121 0.96 -6.93 32.49
CA VAL A 121 0.00 -7.03 31.38
C VAL A 121 0.20 -8.35 30.63
N PRO A 122 -0.86 -8.95 30.06
CA PRO A 122 -0.71 -10.09 29.16
C PRO A 122 -0.14 -9.66 27.81
N GLN A 123 0.37 -10.61 27.02
CA GLN A 123 0.82 -10.31 25.65
C GLN A 123 -0.34 -9.93 24.74
N CYS A 124 -1.50 -10.58 24.91
CA CYS A 124 -2.70 -10.29 24.15
C CYS A 124 -3.95 -10.23 25.04
N SER A 125 -4.97 -9.54 24.54
CA SER A 125 -6.30 -9.48 25.14
C SER A 125 -7.18 -10.63 24.69
N TYR A 126 -6.95 -11.17 23.51
CA TYR A 126 -7.69 -12.29 22.92
C TYR A 126 -6.74 -13.18 22.11
N LEU A 127 -6.94 -14.50 22.19
CA LEU A 127 -6.14 -15.51 21.50
C LEU A 127 -7.04 -16.51 20.75
N GLU A 128 -6.80 -16.67 19.45
CA GLU A 128 -7.26 -17.83 18.68
C GLU A 128 -6.09 -18.81 18.55
N LEU A 129 -6.01 -19.75 19.49
CA LEU A 129 -4.99 -20.78 19.48
C LEU A 129 -5.32 -21.79 18.36
N ARG A 130 -4.34 -22.14 17.53
CA ARG A 130 -4.51 -23.18 16.50
C ARG A 130 -3.65 -24.40 16.78
N SER A 131 -4.16 -25.58 16.44
CA SER A 131 -3.37 -26.80 16.52
C SER A 131 -3.90 -27.90 15.62
N THR A 132 -3.00 -28.72 15.09
CA THR A 132 -3.32 -29.92 14.31
C THR A 132 -3.65 -31.08 15.25
N PRO A 133 -4.89 -31.61 15.26
CA PRO A 133 -5.22 -32.80 16.05
C PRO A 133 -4.38 -34.00 15.61
N ARG A 134 -3.74 -34.66 16.58
CA ARG A 134 -2.89 -35.83 16.32
C ARG A 134 -3.49 -37.09 16.94
N GLU A 135 -3.32 -38.19 16.22
CA GLU A 135 -3.60 -39.54 16.73
C GLU A 135 -2.27 -40.20 17.11
N THR A 136 -2.25 -40.83 18.29
CA THR A 136 -1.13 -41.60 18.82
C THR A 136 -1.65 -42.90 19.42
N ALA A 137 -0.76 -43.78 19.86
CA ALA A 137 -1.16 -44.99 20.59
C ALA A 137 -1.91 -44.73 21.91
N GLN A 138 -1.86 -43.49 22.44
CA GLN A 138 -2.44 -43.11 23.73
C GLN A 138 -3.54 -42.05 23.63
N MET A 139 -3.82 -41.54 22.43
CA MET A 139 -4.72 -40.39 22.25
C MET A 139 -5.29 -40.37 20.83
N THR A 140 -6.61 -40.36 20.73
CA THR A 140 -7.34 -40.10 19.49
C THR A 140 -7.35 -38.61 19.13
N ARG A 141 -7.67 -38.25 17.88
CA ARG A 141 -7.84 -36.83 17.49
C ARG A 141 -8.95 -36.14 18.28
N LEU A 142 -10.01 -36.86 18.65
CA LEU A 142 -11.10 -36.32 19.48
C LEU A 142 -10.60 -36.01 20.90
N GLU A 143 -9.89 -36.95 21.53
CA GLU A 143 -9.30 -36.73 22.87
C GLU A 143 -8.28 -35.60 22.86
N TYR A 144 -7.48 -35.46 21.78
CA TYR A 144 -6.59 -34.33 21.58
C TYR A 144 -7.35 -33.00 21.64
N VAL A 145 -8.43 -32.88 20.85
CA VAL A 145 -9.22 -31.65 20.76
C VAL A 145 -9.90 -31.33 22.09
N GLN A 146 -10.44 -32.35 22.77
CA GLN A 146 -11.03 -32.19 24.10
C GLN A 146 -10.02 -31.72 25.13
N ALA A 147 -8.81 -32.29 25.15
CA ALA A 147 -7.74 -31.90 26.07
C ALA A 147 -7.33 -30.42 25.90
N VAL A 148 -7.24 -29.95 24.65
CA VAL A 148 -6.94 -28.55 24.34
C VAL A 148 -8.09 -27.64 24.76
N LEU A 149 -9.33 -28.00 24.41
CA LEU A 149 -10.52 -27.22 24.75
C LEU A 149 -10.72 -27.11 26.28
N ASP A 150 -10.45 -28.18 27.03
CA ASP A 150 -10.55 -28.19 28.49
C ASP A 150 -9.61 -27.16 29.15
N GLU A 151 -8.46 -26.87 28.54
CA GLU A 151 -7.56 -25.80 29.00
C GLU A 151 -7.96 -24.42 28.46
N VAL A 152 -8.34 -24.33 27.18
CA VAL A 152 -8.81 -23.07 26.55
C VAL A 152 -9.99 -22.51 27.34
N GLU A 153 -10.99 -23.34 27.66
CA GLU A 153 -12.25 -22.97 28.30
C GLU A 153 -12.12 -22.54 29.77
N LYS A 154 -10.94 -22.70 30.38
CA LYS A 154 -10.64 -22.10 31.69
C LYS A 154 -10.50 -20.57 31.62
N PHE A 155 -10.25 -20.02 30.44
CA PHE A 155 -10.27 -18.58 30.21
C PHE A 155 -11.68 -18.13 29.77
N PRO A 156 -12.10 -16.89 30.04
CA PRO A 156 -13.35 -16.34 29.51
C PRO A 156 -13.50 -16.43 27.99
N ALA A 157 -14.73 -16.46 27.48
CA ALA A 157 -15.01 -16.67 26.04
C ALA A 157 -14.53 -15.51 25.15
N ASP A 158 -14.41 -14.30 25.71
CA ASP A 158 -13.85 -13.11 25.08
C ASP A 158 -12.32 -13.04 25.16
N ARG A 159 -11.67 -14.07 25.73
CA ARG A 159 -10.21 -14.14 25.93
C ARG A 159 -9.52 -15.22 25.11
N ALA A 160 -10.18 -16.36 24.86
CA ALA A 160 -9.55 -17.49 24.19
C ALA A 160 -10.55 -18.36 23.41
N ALA A 161 -10.16 -18.74 22.19
CA ALA A 161 -10.88 -19.70 21.35
C ALA A 161 -9.91 -20.66 20.67
N PHE A 162 -10.45 -21.76 20.11
CA PHE A 162 -9.66 -22.79 19.44
C PHE A 162 -10.00 -22.90 17.94
N ILE A 163 -8.95 -23.05 17.12
CA ILE A 163 -9.01 -23.34 15.70
C ILE A 163 -8.35 -24.70 15.46
N LEU A 164 -9.05 -25.62 14.78
CA LEU A 164 -8.48 -26.91 14.42
C LEU A 164 -7.74 -26.76 13.09
N SER A 165 -6.48 -27.18 13.03
CA SER A 165 -5.68 -27.13 11.81
C SER A 165 -5.72 -28.46 11.05
N VAL A 166 -6.00 -28.39 9.76
CA VAL A 166 -5.76 -29.47 8.79
C VAL A 166 -4.35 -29.29 8.25
N ASP A 167 -3.50 -30.31 8.42
CA ASP A 167 -2.14 -30.31 7.87
C ASP A 167 -2.20 -30.74 6.39
N ARG A 168 -1.55 -29.99 5.50
CA ARG A 168 -1.47 -30.30 4.06
C ARG A 168 -0.97 -31.72 3.77
N ARG A 169 -0.27 -32.39 4.70
CA ARG A 169 0.19 -33.79 4.57
C ARG A 169 -0.88 -34.83 4.88
N MET A 170 -1.99 -34.45 5.50
CA MET A 170 -3.09 -35.37 5.80
C MET A 170 -3.72 -35.93 4.52
N SER A 171 -4.18 -37.17 4.61
CA SER A 171 -5.11 -37.71 3.63
C SER A 171 -6.45 -36.99 3.70
N ARG A 172 -7.25 -37.14 2.64
CA ARG A 172 -8.60 -36.59 2.61
C ARG A 172 -9.47 -37.11 3.76
N THR A 173 -9.36 -38.39 4.10
CA THR A 173 -10.14 -39.00 5.19
C THR A 173 -9.79 -38.38 6.55
N GLU A 174 -8.51 -38.15 6.81
CA GLU A 174 -8.07 -37.49 8.04
C GLU A 174 -8.53 -36.03 8.11
N ALA A 175 -8.49 -35.31 6.98
CA ALA A 175 -9.01 -33.94 6.91
C ALA A 175 -10.54 -33.89 7.16
N ASP A 176 -11.28 -34.87 6.62
CA ASP A 176 -12.72 -35.01 6.89
C ASP A 176 -12.98 -35.29 8.38
N GLU A 177 -12.20 -36.16 9.01
CA GLU A 177 -12.30 -36.46 10.45
C GLU A 177 -12.05 -35.22 11.32
N VAL A 178 -10.98 -34.45 11.02
CA VAL A 178 -10.67 -33.21 11.76
C VAL A 178 -11.81 -32.20 11.63
N VAL A 179 -12.37 -32.02 10.44
CA VAL A 179 -13.51 -31.13 10.23
C VAL A 179 -14.77 -31.64 10.93
N ASP A 180 -15.03 -32.95 10.92
CA ASP A 180 -16.17 -33.54 11.62
C ASP A 180 -16.08 -33.29 13.13
N ILE A 181 -14.90 -33.46 13.72
CA ILE A 181 -14.66 -33.12 15.13
C ILE A 181 -14.89 -31.62 15.38
N ALA A 182 -14.38 -30.73 14.51
CA ALA A 182 -14.60 -29.29 14.66
C ALA A 182 -16.08 -28.91 14.65
N ILE A 183 -16.85 -29.49 13.73
CA ILE A 183 -18.30 -29.29 13.62
C ILE A 183 -19.01 -29.85 14.85
N GLN A 184 -18.63 -31.06 15.29
CA GLN A 184 -19.19 -31.70 16.48
C GLN A 184 -18.97 -30.82 17.71
N MET A 185 -17.73 -30.46 18.02
CA MET A 185 -17.39 -29.65 19.21
C MET A 185 -18.13 -28.31 19.21
N LYS A 186 -18.23 -27.65 18.06
CA LYS A 186 -19.03 -26.43 17.92
C LYS A 186 -20.52 -26.67 18.19
N SER A 187 -21.08 -27.75 17.67
CA SER A 187 -22.51 -28.08 17.86
C SER A 187 -22.83 -28.41 19.32
N GLU A 188 -21.86 -28.94 20.06
CA GLU A 188 -21.92 -29.18 21.51
C GLU A 188 -21.71 -27.90 22.33
N GLY A 189 -21.49 -26.75 21.69
CA GLY A 189 -21.29 -25.45 22.34
C GLY A 189 -19.86 -25.23 22.86
N ARG A 190 -18.91 -26.11 22.54
CA ARG A 190 -17.48 -25.92 22.86
C ARG A 190 -16.90 -24.80 22.00
N ARG A 191 -15.81 -24.17 22.47
CA ARG A 191 -15.23 -22.96 21.85
C ARG A 191 -14.32 -23.22 20.66
N VAL A 192 -14.81 -23.98 19.68
CA VAL A 192 -14.19 -24.10 18.35
C VAL A 192 -14.78 -23.04 17.42
N VAL A 193 -13.94 -22.10 16.96
CA VAL A 193 -14.39 -20.95 16.16
C VAL A 193 -14.04 -21.05 14.68
N GLY A 194 -13.08 -21.90 14.32
CA GLY A 194 -12.64 -22.02 12.94
C GLY A 194 -11.86 -23.29 12.63
N VAL A 195 -11.53 -23.43 11.35
CA VAL A 195 -10.60 -24.42 10.80
C VAL A 195 -9.50 -23.70 10.04
N ASP A 196 -8.27 -24.17 10.20
CA ASP A 196 -7.07 -23.69 9.51
C ASP A 196 -6.58 -24.73 8.49
N LEU A 197 -5.96 -24.30 7.40
CA LEU A 197 -5.16 -25.15 6.52
C LEU A 197 -3.71 -24.69 6.54
N CYS A 198 -2.81 -25.54 7.04
CA CYS A 198 -1.41 -25.21 7.31
C CYS A 198 -0.48 -26.39 7.01
N GLY A 199 0.74 -26.38 7.57
CA GLY A 199 1.74 -27.43 7.36
C GLY A 199 2.66 -27.08 6.20
N SER A 200 3.35 -28.09 5.65
CA SER A 200 4.34 -27.82 4.60
C SER A 200 3.67 -27.25 3.34
N PRO A 201 4.08 -26.05 2.86
CA PRO A 201 3.37 -25.35 1.80
C PRO A 201 3.42 -26.07 0.45
N LEU A 202 4.37 -26.99 0.25
CA LEU A 202 4.53 -27.76 -0.99
C LEU A 202 4.04 -29.21 -0.87
N ALA A 203 3.37 -29.55 0.24
CA ALA A 203 2.82 -30.88 0.46
C ALA A 203 1.43 -31.02 -0.18
N ASN A 204 1.20 -32.17 -0.83
CA ASN A 204 -0.04 -32.60 -1.48
C ASN A 204 -0.72 -31.55 -2.38
N ASP A 205 -1.76 -31.98 -3.10
CA ASP A 205 -2.63 -31.08 -3.85
C ASP A 205 -3.68 -30.49 -2.90
N VAL A 206 -3.68 -29.16 -2.70
CA VAL A 206 -4.59 -28.48 -1.77
C VAL A 206 -6.06 -28.61 -2.15
N THR A 207 -6.38 -28.91 -3.42
CA THR A 207 -7.76 -29.02 -3.90
C THR A 207 -8.52 -30.17 -3.23
N VAL A 208 -7.80 -31.20 -2.74
CA VAL A 208 -8.41 -32.31 -2.02
C VAL A 208 -9.10 -31.86 -0.72
N PHE A 209 -8.62 -30.78 -0.11
CA PHE A 209 -9.15 -30.21 1.13
C PHE A 209 -10.33 -29.26 0.91
N GLY A 210 -10.66 -28.91 -0.35
CA GLY A 210 -11.76 -28.00 -0.65
C GLY A 210 -13.10 -28.44 -0.05
N PRO A 211 -13.54 -29.71 -0.26
CA PRO A 211 -14.80 -30.17 0.32
C PRO A 211 -14.87 -30.18 1.86
N PRO A 212 -13.88 -30.68 2.64
CA PRO A 212 -13.95 -30.60 4.10
C PRO A 212 -13.98 -29.16 4.59
N LEU A 213 -13.15 -28.27 4.03
CA LEU A 213 -13.14 -26.85 4.42
C LEU A 213 -14.47 -26.15 4.07
N ALA A 214 -15.09 -26.49 2.95
CA ALA A 214 -16.43 -26.00 2.61
C ALA A 214 -17.48 -26.43 3.64
N ARG A 215 -17.44 -27.69 4.11
CA ARG A 215 -18.35 -28.20 5.17
C ARG A 215 -18.16 -27.45 6.49
N ALA A 216 -16.91 -27.17 6.88
CA ALA A 216 -16.63 -26.37 8.08
C ALA A 216 -17.29 -24.97 7.99
N ARG A 217 -17.09 -24.28 6.86
CA ARG A 217 -17.70 -22.97 6.60
C ARG A 217 -19.23 -23.02 6.61
N GLU A 218 -19.83 -24.05 6.00
CA GLU A 218 -21.29 -24.25 5.99
C GLU A 218 -21.86 -24.52 7.39
N ALA A 219 -21.09 -25.16 8.27
CA ALA A 219 -21.39 -25.29 9.70
C ALA A 219 -21.13 -24.00 10.51
N GLY A 220 -20.77 -22.90 9.82
CA GLY A 220 -20.58 -21.57 10.37
C GLY A 220 -19.24 -21.36 11.08
N LEU A 221 -18.28 -22.27 10.95
CA LEU A 221 -16.88 -22.08 11.38
C LEU A 221 -16.21 -21.04 10.48
N GLY A 222 -15.31 -20.23 11.05
CA GLY A 222 -14.39 -19.41 10.27
C GLY A 222 -13.36 -20.28 9.53
N LEU A 223 -12.80 -19.75 8.45
CA LEU A 223 -11.68 -20.38 7.76
C LEU A 223 -10.47 -19.43 7.80
N THR A 224 -9.30 -19.95 8.15
CA THR A 224 -8.03 -19.27 7.92
C THR A 224 -7.13 -20.16 7.08
N LEU A 225 -6.49 -19.62 6.05
CA LEU A 225 -5.71 -20.42 5.10
C LEU A 225 -4.30 -19.86 5.02
N HIS A 226 -3.30 -20.67 5.34
CA HIS A 226 -1.93 -20.32 4.96
C HIS A 226 -1.85 -20.32 3.44
N ILE A 227 -1.31 -19.25 2.86
CA ILE A 227 -1.34 -19.03 1.42
C ILE A 227 -0.06 -18.33 0.96
N ALA A 228 0.43 -18.75 -0.22
CA ALA A 228 1.58 -18.14 -0.89
C ALA A 228 2.76 -17.87 0.06
N GLU A 229 3.14 -18.88 0.85
CA GLU A 229 4.19 -18.80 1.86
C GLU A 229 5.59 -18.86 1.23
N THR A 230 5.70 -19.44 0.04
CA THR A 230 6.94 -19.57 -0.72
C THR A 230 6.72 -19.18 -2.19
N ALA A 231 7.78 -18.68 -2.84
CA ALA A 231 7.79 -18.36 -4.27
C ALA A 231 7.51 -19.58 -5.18
N GLN A 232 7.53 -20.80 -4.61
CA GLN A 232 7.21 -22.03 -5.31
C GLN A 232 5.71 -22.36 -5.32
N ASN A 233 4.89 -21.70 -4.49
CA ASN A 233 3.44 -21.86 -4.56
C ASN A 233 2.93 -21.31 -5.90
N SER A 234 2.14 -22.12 -6.61
CA SER A 234 1.60 -21.73 -7.91
C SER A 234 0.42 -20.76 -7.79
N THR A 235 0.19 -19.98 -8.85
CA THR A 235 -1.03 -19.16 -8.98
C THR A 235 -2.28 -20.04 -8.90
N GLU A 236 -2.27 -21.22 -9.50
CA GLU A 236 -3.41 -22.15 -9.51
C GLU A 236 -3.75 -22.67 -8.10
N GLU A 237 -2.74 -23.03 -7.30
CA GLU A 237 -2.91 -23.40 -5.89
C GLU A 237 -3.50 -22.23 -5.10
N THR A 238 -2.92 -21.04 -5.26
CA THR A 238 -3.35 -19.81 -4.59
C THR A 238 -4.81 -19.47 -4.93
N MET A 239 -5.18 -19.54 -6.21
CA MET A 239 -6.56 -19.35 -6.67
C MET A 239 -7.52 -20.37 -6.06
N SER A 240 -7.11 -21.64 -6.00
CA SER A 240 -7.93 -22.72 -5.42
C SER A 240 -8.23 -22.47 -3.94
N LEU A 241 -7.24 -21.97 -3.18
CA LEU A 241 -7.43 -21.56 -1.78
C LEU A 241 -8.35 -20.35 -1.68
N LEU A 242 -8.16 -19.33 -2.52
CA LEU A 242 -9.00 -18.13 -2.53
C LEU A 242 -10.46 -18.45 -2.87
N ASP A 243 -10.74 -19.44 -3.72
CA ASP A 243 -12.12 -19.85 -4.06
C ASP A 243 -12.89 -20.44 -2.87
N LEU A 244 -12.18 -20.93 -1.83
CA LEU A 244 -12.79 -21.32 -0.57
C LEU A 244 -13.19 -20.12 0.31
N LEU A 245 -12.71 -18.93 -0.02
CA LEU A 245 -12.98 -17.68 0.68
C LEU A 245 -13.69 -16.67 -0.25
N PRO A 246 -14.99 -16.90 -0.56
CA PRO A 246 -15.76 -15.94 -1.34
C PRO A 246 -15.93 -14.62 -0.58
N ALA A 247 -16.21 -13.53 -1.31
CA ALA A 247 -16.45 -12.21 -0.72
C ALA A 247 -17.54 -12.28 0.37
N GLY A 248 -17.29 -11.65 1.51
CA GLY A 248 -18.21 -11.64 2.66
C GLY A 248 -18.19 -12.91 3.53
N SER A 249 -17.33 -13.89 3.22
CA SER A 249 -17.08 -15.03 4.11
C SER A 249 -16.29 -14.62 5.36
N LYS A 250 -16.35 -15.44 6.42
CA LYS A 250 -15.49 -15.32 7.61
C LYS A 250 -14.11 -15.94 7.34
N GLY A 251 -13.45 -15.44 6.30
CA GLY A 251 -12.14 -15.91 5.84
C GLY A 251 -11.00 -15.01 6.32
N ARG A 252 -9.84 -15.60 6.62
CA ARG A 252 -8.55 -14.89 6.80
C ARG A 252 -7.44 -15.63 6.07
N LEU A 253 -6.33 -14.95 5.84
CA LEU A 253 -5.16 -15.48 5.14
C LEU A 253 -3.94 -15.40 6.05
N GLY A 254 -3.22 -16.51 6.20
CA GLY A 254 -1.92 -16.57 6.88
C GLY A 254 -0.78 -16.27 5.92
N HIS A 255 0.15 -15.42 6.35
CA HIS A 255 1.35 -14.99 5.61
C HIS A 255 1.04 -14.18 4.35
N ALA A 256 0.63 -14.80 3.25
CA ALA A 256 0.38 -14.14 1.96
C ALA A 256 1.61 -13.38 1.40
N THR A 257 2.81 -13.93 1.58
CA THR A 257 4.08 -13.26 1.24
C THR A 257 4.35 -13.20 -0.27
N PHE A 258 3.97 -14.24 -1.01
CA PHE A 258 4.25 -14.39 -2.44
C PHE A 258 2.99 -14.37 -3.31
N LEU A 259 1.96 -13.64 -2.91
CA LEU A 259 0.80 -13.42 -3.78
C LEU A 259 1.28 -12.76 -5.09
N ASP A 260 0.92 -13.37 -6.21
CA ASP A 260 1.10 -12.73 -7.51
C ASP A 260 0.10 -11.56 -7.68
N PRO A 261 0.31 -10.66 -8.65
CA PRO A 261 -0.57 -9.51 -8.83
C PRO A 261 -2.06 -9.85 -9.02
N ALA A 262 -2.39 -10.97 -9.67
CA ALA A 262 -3.77 -11.35 -9.93
C ALA A 262 -4.48 -11.83 -8.65
N THR A 263 -3.78 -12.65 -7.87
CA THR A 263 -4.28 -13.16 -6.58
C THR A 263 -4.29 -12.07 -5.51
N GLN A 264 -3.33 -11.15 -5.52
CA GLN A 264 -3.32 -9.96 -4.66
C GLN A 264 -4.56 -9.09 -4.92
N LEU A 265 -4.91 -8.80 -6.18
CA LEU A 265 -6.12 -8.04 -6.50
C LEU A 265 -7.39 -8.73 -5.98
N ILE A 266 -7.44 -10.06 -5.97
CA ILE A 266 -8.56 -10.80 -5.40
C ILE A 266 -8.63 -10.62 -3.89
N VAL A 267 -7.50 -10.73 -3.19
CA VAL A 267 -7.41 -10.52 -1.73
C VAL A 267 -7.89 -9.12 -1.35
N LEU A 268 -7.43 -8.10 -2.09
CA LEU A 268 -7.83 -6.71 -1.88
C LEU A 268 -9.33 -6.50 -2.17
N ASN A 269 -9.81 -6.93 -3.32
CA ASN A 269 -11.21 -6.75 -3.73
C ASN A 269 -12.21 -7.48 -2.81
N ARG A 270 -11.82 -8.64 -2.27
CA ARG A 270 -12.65 -9.41 -1.34
C ARG A 270 -12.49 -8.94 0.12
N ASN A 271 -11.59 -7.99 0.37
CA ASN A 271 -11.27 -7.44 1.69
C ASN A 271 -10.92 -8.55 2.70
N LEU A 272 -10.13 -9.54 2.27
CA LEU A 272 -9.72 -10.69 3.09
C LEU A 272 -8.61 -10.29 4.06
N PRO A 273 -8.81 -10.35 5.39
CA PRO A 273 -7.78 -9.97 6.35
C PRO A 273 -6.55 -10.86 6.28
N VAL A 274 -5.37 -10.26 6.46
CA VAL A 274 -4.07 -10.96 6.44
C VAL A 274 -3.46 -11.02 7.83
N GLU A 275 -3.15 -12.23 8.30
CA GLU A 275 -2.39 -12.52 9.51
C GLU A 275 -0.89 -12.40 9.15
N ILE A 276 -0.24 -11.34 9.63
CA ILE A 276 1.14 -10.96 9.34
C ILE A 276 2.08 -11.48 10.43
N CYS A 277 3.03 -12.32 10.03
CA CYS A 277 3.99 -12.97 10.93
C CYS A 277 5.43 -12.51 10.60
N LEU A 278 5.84 -11.35 11.13
CA LEU A 278 7.07 -10.65 10.70
C LEU A 278 8.33 -11.46 10.99
N SER A 279 8.50 -11.93 12.23
CA SER A 279 9.69 -12.72 12.61
C SER A 279 9.77 -14.04 11.86
N SER A 280 8.62 -14.70 11.67
CA SER A 280 8.51 -15.93 10.88
C SER A 280 9.00 -15.69 9.45
N ASN A 281 8.47 -14.65 8.79
CA ASN A 281 8.82 -14.33 7.41
C ASN A 281 10.31 -13.96 7.24
N LEU A 282 10.90 -13.24 8.20
CA LEU A 282 12.33 -12.90 8.20
C LEU A 282 13.22 -14.14 8.40
N LEU A 283 12.90 -14.98 9.39
CA LEU A 283 13.72 -16.15 9.73
C LEU A 283 13.58 -17.29 8.72
N ALA A 284 12.39 -17.47 8.16
CA ALA A 284 12.13 -18.40 7.06
C ALA A 284 12.63 -17.87 5.70
N LYS A 285 13.14 -16.62 5.66
CA LYS A 285 13.66 -15.93 4.47
C LYS A 285 12.65 -15.81 3.34
N THR A 286 11.36 -15.75 3.69
CA THR A 286 10.30 -15.42 2.73
C THR A 286 10.35 -13.92 2.38
N VAL A 287 10.91 -13.10 3.27
CA VAL A 287 11.34 -11.72 3.00
C VAL A 287 12.79 -11.52 3.43
N SER A 288 13.53 -10.65 2.72
CA SER A 288 14.97 -10.49 2.97
C SER A 288 15.30 -9.56 4.15
N ASN A 289 14.42 -8.60 4.43
CA ASN A 289 14.52 -7.67 5.56
C ASN A 289 13.15 -7.01 5.81
N ILE A 290 13.01 -6.32 6.94
CA ILE A 290 11.74 -5.73 7.36
C ILE A 290 11.22 -4.65 6.41
N ASN A 291 12.10 -3.89 5.74
CA ASN A 291 11.69 -2.79 4.85
C ASN A 291 11.03 -3.25 3.55
N VAL A 292 11.28 -4.51 3.14
CA VAL A 292 10.65 -5.12 1.96
C VAL A 292 9.50 -6.05 2.34
N HIS A 293 9.09 -6.07 3.61
CA HIS A 293 7.96 -6.86 4.05
C HIS A 293 6.67 -6.31 3.44
N HIS A 294 5.84 -7.20 2.89
CA HIS A 294 4.57 -6.90 2.23
C HIS A 294 3.49 -6.29 3.16
N ILE A 295 3.80 -6.12 4.45
CA ILE A 295 2.93 -5.44 5.41
C ILE A 295 2.75 -3.97 5.03
N SER A 296 3.82 -3.33 4.54
CA SER A 296 3.80 -1.93 4.13
C SER A 296 2.77 -1.70 3.03
N ASP A 297 2.63 -2.64 2.08
CA ASP A 297 1.64 -2.53 1.01
C ASP A 297 0.21 -2.52 1.56
N TYR A 298 -0.10 -3.40 2.52
CA TYR A 298 -1.41 -3.43 3.17
C TYR A 298 -1.67 -2.21 4.05
N MET A 299 -0.65 -1.72 4.76
CA MET A 299 -0.75 -0.52 5.60
C MET A 299 -1.01 0.74 4.76
N ILE A 300 -0.28 0.90 3.65
CA ILE A 300 -0.40 2.06 2.75
C ILE A 300 -1.83 2.21 2.21
N ILE A 301 -2.50 1.09 1.89
CA ILE A 301 -3.86 1.08 1.34
C ILE A 301 -4.95 0.91 2.41
N GLY A 302 -4.56 0.77 3.68
CA GLY A 302 -5.49 0.55 4.80
C GLY A 302 -6.24 -0.80 4.75
N HIS A 303 -5.61 -1.84 4.19
CA HIS A 303 -6.20 -3.18 4.07
C HIS A 303 -6.23 -3.91 5.43
N PRO A 304 -7.25 -4.75 5.70
CA PRO A 304 -7.34 -5.47 6.96
C PRO A 304 -6.16 -6.39 7.24
N LEU A 305 -5.51 -6.20 8.38
CA LEU A 305 -4.40 -7.04 8.83
C LEU A 305 -4.41 -7.25 10.34
N ALA A 306 -3.74 -8.31 10.78
CA ALA A 306 -3.47 -8.59 12.19
C ALA A 306 -2.01 -9.03 12.34
N ILE A 307 -1.31 -8.46 13.32
CA ILE A 307 0.06 -8.89 13.65
C ILE A 307 -0.02 -10.14 14.52
N SER A 308 0.80 -11.14 14.21
CA SER A 308 0.74 -12.43 14.88
C SER A 308 2.12 -13.07 14.99
N THR A 309 2.27 -13.97 15.95
CA THR A 309 3.58 -14.56 16.28
C THR A 309 3.96 -15.78 15.46
N ASP A 310 2.98 -16.49 14.89
CA ASP A 310 3.13 -17.80 14.27
C ASP A 310 3.58 -18.86 15.30
N ASP A 311 4.88 -18.89 15.60
CA ASP A 311 5.50 -19.82 16.54
C ASP A 311 6.56 -19.10 17.39
N ILE A 312 6.23 -18.80 18.64
CA ILE A 312 7.15 -18.06 19.52
C ILE A 312 8.43 -18.84 19.84
N LEU A 313 8.37 -20.18 19.90
CA LEU A 313 9.48 -21.03 20.31
C LEU A 313 10.63 -21.06 19.28
N PRO A 314 10.41 -21.50 18.02
CA PRO A 314 11.48 -21.53 17.01
C PRO A 314 11.92 -20.12 16.61
N PHE A 315 10.99 -19.16 16.51
CA PHE A 315 11.33 -17.79 16.09
C PHE A 315 11.87 -16.92 17.24
N LYS A 316 11.83 -17.43 18.48
CA LYS A 316 12.27 -16.73 19.69
C LYS A 316 11.69 -15.32 19.80
N THR A 317 10.40 -15.21 19.50
CA THR A 317 9.67 -13.94 19.48
C THR A 317 8.58 -13.90 20.56
N SER A 318 7.86 -12.79 20.62
CA SER A 318 6.68 -12.58 21.46
C SER A 318 5.77 -11.57 20.74
N LEU A 319 4.48 -11.49 21.06
CA LEU A 319 3.61 -10.54 20.35
C LEU A 319 4.05 -9.09 20.59
N LEU A 320 4.61 -8.80 21.78
CA LEU A 320 5.25 -7.52 22.07
C LEU A 320 6.45 -7.24 21.14
N ALA A 321 7.26 -8.27 20.86
CA ALA A 321 8.44 -8.15 20.00
C ALA A 321 8.06 -8.03 18.51
N GLU A 322 6.95 -8.65 18.06
CA GLU A 322 6.41 -8.40 16.72
C GLU A 322 5.99 -6.93 16.54
N TYR A 323 5.31 -6.34 17.53
CA TYR A 323 4.99 -4.91 17.51
C TYR A 323 6.24 -4.03 17.61
N ALA A 324 7.30 -4.48 18.28
CA ALA A 324 8.56 -3.77 18.32
C ALA A 324 9.24 -3.69 16.93
N LEU A 325 9.09 -4.70 16.06
CA LEU A 325 9.56 -4.64 14.66
C LEU A 325 8.84 -3.57 13.84
N LEU A 326 7.61 -3.21 14.21
CA LEU A 326 6.90 -2.12 13.56
C LEU A 326 7.40 -0.75 14.05
N MET A 327 7.64 -0.61 15.37
CA MET A 327 8.03 0.66 15.99
C MET A 327 9.51 1.02 15.82
N ALA A 328 10.41 0.05 15.92
CA ALA A 328 11.84 0.30 15.93
C ALA A 328 12.28 1.00 14.63
N SER A 329 13.23 1.93 14.73
CA SER A 329 13.73 2.66 13.55
C SER A 329 14.46 1.71 12.59
N ALA A 330 14.46 2.07 11.31
CA ALA A 330 15.29 1.40 10.33
C ALA A 330 16.78 1.40 10.79
N PRO A 331 17.54 0.31 10.56
CA PRO A 331 17.16 -0.89 9.81
C PRO A 331 16.49 -2.00 10.65
N LEU A 332 16.24 -1.77 11.95
CA LEU A 332 15.73 -2.81 12.86
C LEU A 332 14.22 -3.00 12.77
N GLY A 333 13.48 -1.95 12.37
CA GLY A 333 12.04 -1.99 12.19
C GLY A 333 11.55 -0.97 11.16
N LEU A 334 10.22 -0.79 11.08
CA LEU A 334 9.56 0.10 10.12
C LEU A 334 9.51 1.57 10.54
N GLY A 335 9.85 1.89 11.79
CA GLY A 335 9.85 3.26 12.31
C GLY A 335 8.46 3.87 12.49
N LEU A 336 7.42 3.06 12.73
CA LEU A 336 6.05 3.55 12.90
C LEU A 336 5.88 4.33 14.20
N GLY A 337 5.06 5.39 14.13
CA GLY A 337 4.65 6.18 15.28
C GLY A 337 3.59 5.47 16.15
N GLU A 338 3.39 5.99 17.37
CA GLU A 338 2.40 5.46 18.31
C GLU A 338 0.97 5.45 17.72
N ASP A 339 0.56 6.52 17.04
CA ASP A 339 -0.77 6.63 16.41
C ASP A 339 -1.01 5.57 15.32
N GLU A 340 0.03 5.21 14.57
CA GLU A 340 -0.06 4.18 13.53
C GLU A 340 -0.21 2.79 14.16
N LEU A 341 0.54 2.53 15.23
CA LEU A 341 0.50 1.27 15.97
C LEU A 341 -0.82 1.08 16.72
N GLU A 342 -1.40 2.16 17.25
CA GLU A 342 -2.73 2.12 17.85
C GLU A 342 -3.78 1.72 16.81
N LYS A 343 -3.70 2.26 15.58
CA LYS A 343 -4.59 1.85 14.47
C LYS A 343 -4.39 0.38 14.10
N VAL A 344 -3.15 -0.09 14.01
CA VAL A 344 -2.86 -1.51 13.74
C VAL A 344 -3.47 -2.41 14.81
N ALA A 345 -3.37 -2.04 16.09
CA ALA A 345 -3.92 -2.82 17.21
C ALA A 345 -5.46 -2.75 17.32
N THR A 346 -6.06 -1.59 17.05
CA THR A 346 -7.49 -1.34 17.38
C THR A 346 -8.44 -1.40 16.19
N LYS A 347 -8.01 -1.02 14.97
CA LYS A 347 -8.92 -0.83 13.81
C LYS A 347 -9.49 -2.16 13.25
N HIS A 348 -9.04 -3.30 13.77
CA HIS A 348 -9.42 -4.65 13.29
C HIS A 348 -10.15 -5.52 14.31
N SER A 349 -10.32 -5.04 15.56
CA SER A 349 -11.24 -5.66 16.51
C SER A 349 -12.67 -5.20 16.17
N GLY A 350 -13.32 -5.94 15.28
CA GLY A 350 -14.72 -5.71 14.92
C GLY A 350 -15.60 -5.62 16.17
N GLY A 351 -16.01 -4.41 16.51
CA GLY A 351 -16.80 -4.16 17.72
C GLY A 351 -17.21 -2.70 17.85
N LYS A 352 -18.27 -2.31 17.12
CA LYS A 352 -19.07 -1.15 17.52
C LYS A 352 -19.45 -1.33 18.99
N ARG A 353 -19.07 -0.37 19.84
CA ARG A 353 -19.80 -0.12 21.09
C ARG A 353 -21.23 0.30 20.72
N SER A 354 -22.18 -0.62 20.79
CA SER A 354 -23.60 -0.37 21.09
C SER A 354 -24.34 -1.71 21.12
N GLY A 355 -25.09 -1.95 22.20
CA GLY A 355 -25.79 -3.20 22.45
C GLY A 355 -27.04 -3.42 21.58
N GLY A 356 -27.58 -4.64 21.67
CA GLY A 356 -28.98 -4.92 21.40
C GLY A 356 -29.31 -5.70 20.10
N VAL A 357 -29.34 -7.03 20.22
CA VAL A 357 -30.31 -8.02 19.70
C VAL A 357 -30.98 -7.88 18.29
N ILE A 358 -31.01 -9.02 17.58
CA ILE A 358 -32.02 -9.60 16.63
C ILE A 358 -31.71 -9.62 15.10
N TRP A 359 -31.89 -10.86 14.58
CA TRP A 359 -31.88 -11.44 13.21
C TRP A 359 -32.84 -10.81 12.15
N LEU A 360 -32.55 -10.98 10.83
CA LEU A 360 -33.33 -11.79 9.84
C LEU A 360 -32.99 -11.55 8.32
N PHE A 361 -32.75 -12.68 7.61
CA PHE A 361 -33.20 -13.12 6.25
C PHE A 361 -32.84 -12.43 4.88
N VAL A 362 -32.05 -13.16 4.06
CA VAL A 362 -32.34 -13.90 2.77
C VAL A 362 -33.00 -13.21 1.53
N LYS A 363 -32.46 -13.62 0.34
CA LYS A 363 -32.99 -13.70 -1.07
C LYS A 363 -32.70 -12.48 -2.00
N ARG A 364 -32.38 -12.59 -3.30
CA ARG A 364 -32.42 -13.67 -4.32
C ARG A 364 -31.65 -13.26 -5.61
N ASN A 365 -31.16 -14.27 -6.34
CA ASN A 365 -30.62 -14.32 -7.72
C ASN A 365 -31.32 -13.47 -8.81
N SER A 366 -30.57 -13.11 -9.86
CA SER A 366 -30.86 -13.55 -11.25
C SER A 366 -29.71 -13.30 -12.25
N ARG A 367 -29.45 -14.35 -13.05
CA ARG A 367 -28.51 -14.51 -14.18
C ARG A 367 -28.88 -13.66 -15.40
N PHE A 368 -27.92 -13.38 -16.30
CA PHE A 368 -28.10 -13.55 -17.74
C PHE A 368 -26.76 -13.84 -18.45
N ASN A 369 -26.76 -14.90 -19.26
CA ASN A 369 -25.73 -15.28 -20.24
C ASN A 369 -26.01 -14.58 -21.58
N MET A 370 -24.97 -14.26 -22.36
CA MET A 370 -24.90 -14.63 -23.78
C MET A 370 -23.45 -14.52 -24.31
N ALA A 371 -23.09 -15.48 -25.17
CA ALA A 371 -21.77 -15.75 -25.72
C ALA A 371 -21.67 -15.25 -27.20
N PRO A 372 -20.65 -15.59 -28.01
CA PRO A 372 -19.81 -14.60 -28.71
C PRO A 372 -19.98 -14.62 -30.24
N SER A 373 -19.40 -13.65 -30.94
CA SER A 373 -19.25 -13.70 -32.41
C SER A 373 -17.78 -13.57 -32.84
N THR A 374 -17.36 -14.57 -33.58
CA THR A 374 -16.11 -14.77 -34.31
C THR A 374 -15.95 -13.85 -35.53
N ARG A 375 -14.69 -13.55 -35.89
CA ARG A 375 -14.08 -13.41 -37.25
C ARG A 375 -12.92 -12.42 -37.17
N THR A 376 -11.83 -12.45 -37.93
CA THR A 376 -11.12 -13.42 -38.77
C THR A 376 -9.79 -12.73 -39.10
N VAL A 377 -8.70 -13.47 -39.07
CA VAL A 377 -7.34 -13.03 -39.45
C VAL A 377 -7.23 -12.85 -40.96
N ILE A 378 -6.64 -11.74 -41.42
CA ILE A 378 -6.05 -11.62 -42.76
C ILE A 378 -4.63 -11.05 -42.61
N LEU A 379 -3.66 -11.88 -43.00
CA LEU A 379 -2.27 -11.53 -43.26
C LEU A 379 -2.15 -10.82 -44.62
N GLY A 380 -1.34 -9.76 -44.68
CA GLY A 380 -0.95 -9.11 -45.92
C GLY A 380 0.34 -8.33 -45.73
N SER A 381 1.46 -8.96 -46.05
CA SER A 381 2.81 -8.41 -46.13
C SER A 381 3.02 -7.60 -47.42
N LEU A 382 3.81 -6.51 -47.33
CA LEU A 382 4.58 -5.78 -48.37
C LEU A 382 4.73 -4.31 -47.89
N SER A 383 5.87 -3.63 -47.87
CA SER A 383 7.24 -3.90 -48.32
C SER A 383 8.14 -2.81 -47.72
N VAL A 384 9.37 -3.20 -47.41
CA VAL A 384 10.50 -2.36 -47.01
C VAL A 384 11.01 -1.55 -48.22
N LEU A 385 11.58 -0.36 -47.95
CA LEU A 385 12.31 0.59 -48.83
C LEU A 385 11.55 1.88 -49.15
N SER A 386 11.69 2.87 -48.27
CA SER A 386 11.93 4.29 -48.60
C SER A 386 11.93 5.13 -47.31
N LEU A 387 13.06 5.24 -46.62
CA LEU A 387 13.39 6.36 -45.69
C LEU A 387 14.78 6.14 -45.06
N TYR A 388 15.79 5.92 -45.91
CA TYR A 388 17.20 5.81 -45.50
C TYR A 388 17.98 7.13 -45.75
N ALA A 389 17.28 8.24 -45.95
CA ALA A 389 17.88 9.52 -46.37
C ALA A 389 17.30 10.74 -45.62
N LEU A 390 17.17 10.66 -44.29
CA LEU A 390 16.82 11.82 -43.46
C LEU A 390 17.56 11.91 -42.12
N PHE A 391 18.34 10.89 -41.75
CA PHE A 391 19.33 11.01 -40.69
C PHE A 391 20.64 11.33 -41.38
N HIS A 392 21.13 12.56 -41.28
CA HIS A 392 22.55 12.99 -41.29
C HIS A 392 22.61 14.52 -41.48
N LEU A 393 22.29 15.28 -40.43
CA LEU A 393 22.80 16.63 -40.23
C LEU A 393 23.22 16.81 -38.75
N PRO A 394 24.23 17.64 -38.45
CA PRO A 394 24.96 17.60 -37.19
C PRO A 394 24.17 18.23 -36.04
N SER A 395 24.32 17.62 -34.87
CA SER A 395 23.83 18.09 -33.58
C SER A 395 24.52 19.37 -33.13
N GLY A 396 23.85 20.51 -33.32
CA GLY A 396 24.01 21.67 -32.45
C GLY A 396 23.06 21.52 -31.27
N THR A 397 23.58 21.70 -30.05
CA THR A 397 22.76 21.78 -28.83
C THR A 397 21.75 22.92 -28.97
N PRO A 398 20.42 22.69 -28.87
CA PRO A 398 19.50 23.80 -28.74
C PRO A 398 19.58 24.29 -27.28
N GLU A 399 20.03 25.53 -27.10
CA GLU A 399 19.71 26.29 -25.88
C GLU A 399 18.18 26.36 -25.70
N PRO A 400 17.67 26.47 -24.47
CA PRO A 400 16.23 26.62 -24.24
C PRO A 400 15.76 27.91 -24.92
N VAL A 401 14.88 27.77 -25.91
CA VAL A 401 14.22 28.92 -26.54
C VAL A 401 13.37 29.61 -25.47
N PRO A 402 13.54 30.93 -25.22
CA PRO A 402 12.67 31.68 -24.31
C PRO A 402 11.23 31.56 -24.78
N GLN A 403 10.34 30.98 -23.96
CA GLN A 403 8.93 30.88 -24.26
C GLN A 403 8.30 32.27 -24.17
N GLU A 404 7.87 32.84 -25.29
CA GLU A 404 7.04 34.05 -25.30
C GLU A 404 5.68 33.77 -24.61
N PRO A 405 5.14 34.73 -23.85
CA PRO A 405 3.86 34.56 -23.18
C PRO A 405 2.73 34.32 -24.18
N ILE A 406 1.97 33.24 -23.98
CA ILE A 406 0.78 32.90 -24.77
C ILE A 406 -0.25 34.02 -24.59
N ALA A 407 -0.44 34.83 -25.63
CA ALA A 407 -1.45 35.89 -25.66
C ALA A 407 -2.85 35.29 -25.87
N GLN A 408 -3.60 35.08 -24.80
CA GLN A 408 -5.06 34.88 -24.90
C GLN A 408 -5.70 36.18 -25.43
N LYS A 409 -6.65 36.05 -26.36
CA LYS A 409 -7.41 37.19 -26.91
C LYS A 409 -8.25 37.83 -25.80
N PRO A 410 -8.08 39.13 -25.49
CA PRO A 410 -8.93 39.79 -24.52
C PRO A 410 -10.39 39.72 -24.97
N THR A 411 -11.30 39.39 -24.05
CA THR A 411 -12.73 39.51 -24.31
C THR A 411 -13.08 40.99 -24.56
N PRO A 412 -14.19 41.31 -25.26
CA PRO A 412 -14.57 42.69 -25.59
C PRO A 412 -14.68 43.65 -24.40
N ASN A 413 -14.76 43.12 -23.17
CA ASN A 413 -14.93 43.88 -21.93
C ASN A 413 -13.65 43.94 -21.07
N GLY A 414 -12.51 43.43 -21.55
CA GLY A 414 -11.26 43.36 -20.79
C GLY A 414 -11.26 42.31 -19.66
N GLN A 415 -12.23 41.39 -19.65
CA GLN A 415 -12.27 40.25 -18.73
C GLN A 415 -11.30 39.17 -19.19
N PHE A 416 -10.56 38.61 -18.24
CA PHE A 416 -9.67 37.46 -18.43
C PHE A 416 -10.30 36.20 -17.82
N THR A 417 -10.15 35.06 -18.48
CA THR A 417 -10.61 33.77 -17.95
C THR A 417 -9.59 32.68 -18.26
N ARG A 418 -9.34 31.82 -17.27
CA ARG A 418 -8.45 30.66 -17.39
C ARG A 418 -9.13 29.41 -16.84
N ARG A 419 -9.07 28.31 -17.59
CA ARG A 419 -9.53 26.98 -17.17
C ARG A 419 -8.37 26.00 -17.08
N ILE A 420 -8.19 25.43 -15.89
CA ILE A 420 -7.16 24.45 -15.57
C ILE A 420 -7.85 23.15 -15.19
N VAL A 421 -7.39 22.04 -15.74
CA VAL A 421 -7.82 20.69 -15.36
C VAL A 421 -6.62 19.94 -14.81
N ALA A 422 -6.77 19.27 -13.67
CA ALA A 422 -5.73 18.43 -13.10
C ALA A 422 -6.23 17.02 -12.81
N VAL A 423 -5.36 16.03 -13.03
CA VAL A 423 -5.64 14.61 -12.82
C VAL A 423 -4.48 13.97 -12.07
N GLY A 424 -4.83 13.14 -11.09
CA GLY A 424 -3.90 12.37 -10.27
C GLY A 424 -3.36 11.12 -10.97
N ASP A 425 -3.06 10.14 -10.15
CA ASP A 425 -2.42 8.87 -10.45
C ASP A 425 -3.25 8.03 -11.45
N LEU A 426 -2.62 7.58 -12.53
CA LEU A 426 -3.28 6.89 -13.66
C LEU A 426 -2.80 5.45 -13.87
N HIS A 427 -1.56 5.13 -13.50
CA HIS A 427 -1.04 3.76 -13.40
C HIS A 427 -1.39 2.83 -14.57
N GLY A 428 -0.87 3.14 -15.76
CA GLY A 428 -0.98 2.26 -16.92
C GLY A 428 -2.42 1.95 -17.39
N ASP A 429 -3.42 2.75 -17.00
CA ASP A 429 -4.83 2.55 -17.36
C ASP A 429 -5.33 3.60 -18.37
N LEU A 430 -5.03 3.36 -19.66
CA LEU A 430 -5.40 4.27 -20.74
C LEU A 430 -6.93 4.44 -20.87
N ALA A 431 -7.68 3.38 -20.57
CA ALA A 431 -9.13 3.42 -20.68
C ALA A 431 -9.75 4.41 -19.68
N ASN A 432 -9.30 4.38 -18.42
CA ASN A 432 -9.78 5.32 -17.42
C ASN A 432 -9.21 6.73 -17.65
N MET A 433 -7.95 6.86 -18.09
CA MET A 433 -7.38 8.13 -18.53
C MET A 433 -8.25 8.82 -19.60
N LYS A 434 -8.64 8.10 -20.66
CA LYS A 434 -9.48 8.64 -21.74
C LYS A 434 -10.87 9.06 -21.24
N LYS A 435 -11.49 8.27 -20.35
CA LYS A 435 -12.79 8.64 -19.75
C LYS A 435 -12.67 9.93 -18.93
N VAL A 436 -11.66 10.02 -18.07
CA VAL A 436 -11.41 11.19 -17.23
C VAL A 436 -11.12 12.43 -18.08
N PHE A 437 -10.28 12.28 -19.10
CA PHE A 437 -9.96 13.40 -20.00
C PHE A 437 -11.18 13.84 -20.80
N SER A 438 -12.01 12.91 -21.26
CA SER A 438 -13.24 13.24 -22.01
C SER A 438 -14.27 13.93 -21.11
N MET A 439 -14.53 13.42 -19.90
CA MET A 439 -15.53 14.02 -19.00
C MET A 439 -15.10 15.40 -18.49
N ALA A 440 -13.79 15.61 -18.29
CA ALA A 440 -13.24 16.91 -17.90
C ALA A 440 -13.16 17.91 -19.07
N GLY A 441 -13.41 17.46 -20.30
CA GLY A 441 -13.36 18.27 -21.51
C GLY A 441 -11.95 18.56 -22.00
N VAL A 442 -10.95 17.77 -21.62
CA VAL A 442 -9.55 17.87 -22.07
C VAL A 442 -9.42 17.35 -23.51
N ILE A 443 -10.08 16.24 -23.82
CA ILE A 443 -10.12 15.66 -25.16
C ILE A 443 -11.53 15.70 -25.74
N ASN A 444 -11.62 15.83 -27.07
CA ASN A 444 -12.86 15.70 -27.82
C ASN A 444 -13.20 14.22 -28.13
N GLN A 445 -14.30 13.98 -28.83
CA GLN A 445 -14.75 12.63 -29.20
C GLN A 445 -13.74 11.84 -30.05
N ALA A 446 -12.86 12.52 -30.79
CA ALA A 446 -11.78 11.90 -31.57
C ALA A 446 -10.51 11.62 -30.74
N GLY A 447 -10.51 11.92 -29.44
CA GLY A 447 -9.36 11.76 -28.56
C GLY A 447 -8.23 12.77 -28.83
N ASN A 448 -8.57 13.92 -29.43
CA ASN A 448 -7.65 15.04 -29.65
C ASN A 448 -7.91 16.14 -28.62
N TRP A 449 -6.92 17.01 -28.37
CA TRP A 449 -7.10 18.21 -27.54
C TRP A 449 -8.36 18.97 -27.94
N SER A 450 -9.19 19.29 -26.95
CA SER A 450 -10.50 19.90 -27.20
C SER A 450 -10.43 21.39 -27.53
N GLY A 451 -9.37 22.09 -27.09
CA GLY A 451 -9.28 23.55 -27.10
C GLY A 451 -10.10 24.24 -25.99
N ASN A 452 -10.79 23.48 -25.13
CA ASN A 452 -11.67 24.02 -24.08
C ASN A 452 -10.97 24.18 -22.72
N VAL A 453 -9.70 23.82 -22.63
CA VAL A 453 -8.87 23.85 -21.43
C VAL A 453 -7.60 24.62 -21.78
N ASP A 454 -7.13 25.50 -20.89
CA ASP A 454 -5.88 26.22 -21.09
C ASP A 454 -4.69 25.40 -20.58
N PHE A 455 -4.86 24.70 -19.45
CA PHE A 455 -3.83 23.85 -18.86
C PHE A 455 -4.40 22.48 -18.46
N LEU A 456 -3.78 21.42 -18.97
CA LEU A 456 -3.88 20.09 -18.38
C LEU A 456 -2.68 19.87 -17.46
N VAL A 457 -2.93 19.44 -16.23
CA VAL A 457 -1.90 19.05 -15.28
C VAL A 457 -2.05 17.57 -14.91
N GLN A 458 -0.98 16.80 -15.06
CA GLN A 458 -0.90 15.42 -14.62
C GLN A 458 0.16 15.35 -13.50
N THR A 459 -0.19 14.86 -12.31
CA THR A 459 0.66 15.02 -11.10
C THR A 459 1.70 13.92 -10.86
N GLY A 460 1.79 12.90 -11.71
CA GLY A 460 2.74 11.78 -11.56
C GLY A 460 2.06 10.41 -11.56
N ASP A 461 2.84 9.34 -11.53
CA ASP A 461 2.36 7.95 -11.47
C ASP A 461 1.44 7.56 -12.65
N MET A 462 1.96 7.73 -13.87
CA MET A 462 1.34 7.22 -15.10
C MET A 462 1.81 5.82 -15.47
N ILE A 463 2.98 5.40 -14.99
CA ILE A 463 3.59 4.09 -15.23
C ILE A 463 3.12 3.06 -14.20
N ASP A 464 3.26 1.78 -14.56
CA ASP A 464 3.02 0.60 -13.73
C ASP A 464 1.59 0.36 -13.25
N ARG A 465 1.37 -0.83 -12.64
CA ARG A 465 0.04 -1.38 -12.27
C ARG A 465 -0.98 -1.47 -13.41
N GLY A 466 -0.56 -1.32 -14.65
CA GLY A 466 -1.38 -1.45 -15.86
C GLY A 466 -0.52 -1.61 -17.10
N ASP A 467 -1.10 -2.16 -18.17
CA ASP A 467 -0.36 -2.57 -19.36
C ASP A 467 -0.21 -1.44 -20.42
N ASP A 468 -0.94 -0.33 -20.28
CA ASP A 468 -1.07 0.70 -21.33
C ASP A 468 -0.03 1.86 -21.20
N THR A 469 1.06 1.66 -20.46
CA THR A 469 2.04 2.73 -20.16
C THR A 469 2.57 3.43 -21.42
N LEU A 470 2.96 2.68 -22.45
CA LEU A 470 3.54 3.26 -23.67
C LEU A 470 2.50 4.08 -24.45
N GLU A 471 1.27 3.58 -24.52
CA GLU A 471 0.14 4.24 -25.18
C GLU A 471 -0.26 5.52 -24.45
N MET A 472 -0.20 5.53 -23.11
CA MET A 472 -0.47 6.72 -22.31
C MET A 472 0.58 7.81 -22.55
N TYR A 473 1.88 7.49 -22.51
CA TYR A 473 2.92 8.46 -22.83
C TYR A 473 2.82 8.97 -24.27
N THR A 474 2.48 8.09 -25.23
CA THR A 474 2.23 8.48 -26.62
C THR A 474 1.07 9.47 -26.74
N LEU A 475 -0.04 9.22 -26.01
CA LEU A 475 -1.17 10.14 -25.97
C LEU A 475 -0.79 11.47 -25.33
N MET A 476 -0.04 11.47 -24.24
CA MET A 476 0.42 12.71 -23.58
C MET A 476 1.31 13.56 -24.50
N ASP A 477 2.22 12.94 -25.25
CA ASP A 477 3.07 13.65 -26.22
C ASP A 477 2.26 14.27 -27.35
N LYS A 478 1.30 13.49 -27.91
CA LYS A 478 0.34 14.00 -28.90
C LYS A 478 -0.47 15.18 -28.36
N LEU A 479 -0.99 15.08 -27.14
CA LEU A 479 -1.78 16.15 -26.52
C LEU A 479 -0.94 17.39 -26.22
N ARG A 480 0.34 17.22 -25.85
CA ARG A 480 1.26 18.35 -25.62
C ARG A 480 1.47 19.16 -26.89
N GLU A 481 1.68 18.49 -28.03
CA GLU A 481 1.78 19.15 -29.33
C GLU A 481 0.46 19.86 -29.71
N GLN A 482 -0.67 19.17 -29.59
CA GLN A 482 -1.97 19.72 -29.97
C GLN A 482 -2.38 20.91 -29.07
N ALA A 483 -2.10 20.83 -27.78
CA ALA A 483 -2.38 21.89 -26.83
C ALA A 483 -1.62 23.16 -27.23
N LEU A 484 -0.31 23.06 -27.50
CA LEU A 484 0.51 24.21 -27.90
C LEU A 484 -0.03 24.90 -29.16
N HIS A 485 -0.40 24.12 -30.19
CA HIS A 485 -1.00 24.68 -31.41
C HIS A 485 -2.36 25.36 -31.18
N ALA A 486 -3.10 24.94 -30.16
CA ALA A 486 -4.39 25.51 -29.78
C ALA A 486 -4.27 26.63 -28.71
N GLY A 487 -3.06 27.00 -28.29
CA GLY A 487 -2.83 28.00 -27.23
C GLY A 487 -3.03 27.48 -25.80
N GLY A 488 -3.11 26.16 -25.62
CA GLY A 488 -3.09 25.50 -24.31
C GLY A 488 -1.73 24.86 -24.01
N GLN A 489 -1.61 24.26 -22.82
CA GLN A 489 -0.37 23.60 -22.39
C GLN A 489 -0.65 22.34 -21.54
N VAL A 490 0.24 21.36 -21.66
CA VAL A 490 0.25 20.16 -20.82
C VAL A 490 1.44 20.23 -19.86
N LEU A 491 1.17 20.21 -18.56
CA LEU A 491 2.17 20.12 -17.49
C LEU A 491 2.14 18.69 -16.93
N SER A 492 3.28 18.01 -16.95
CA SER A 492 3.40 16.63 -16.48
C SER A 492 4.46 16.55 -15.40
N HIS A 493 4.18 15.77 -14.36
CA HIS A 493 5.11 15.61 -13.24
C HIS A 493 5.62 14.18 -13.15
N LEU A 494 6.78 14.01 -12.54
CA LEU A 494 7.28 12.71 -12.11
C LEU A 494 6.72 12.42 -10.72
N GLY A 495 6.03 11.31 -10.59
CA GLY A 495 5.65 10.73 -9.32
C GLY A 495 6.72 9.77 -8.80
N ASN A 496 6.43 9.16 -7.65
CA ASN A 496 7.36 8.20 -7.06
C ASN A 496 7.48 6.95 -7.94
N HIS A 497 6.44 6.56 -8.69
CA HIS A 497 6.49 5.37 -9.54
C HIS A 497 7.39 5.55 -10.77
N GLU A 498 7.45 6.74 -11.38
CA GLU A 498 8.46 7.01 -12.42
C GLU A 498 9.88 6.89 -11.87
N VAL A 499 10.11 7.44 -10.68
CA VAL A 499 11.43 7.41 -10.03
C VAL A 499 11.78 5.99 -9.57
N MET A 500 10.84 5.22 -9.02
CA MET A 500 11.01 3.80 -8.68
C MET A 500 11.36 2.96 -9.90
N ASN A 501 10.66 3.15 -11.02
CA ASN A 501 10.96 2.44 -12.27
C ASN A 501 12.38 2.76 -12.79
N ALA A 502 12.85 4.01 -12.64
CA ALA A 502 14.22 4.41 -12.95
C ALA A 502 15.26 3.88 -11.93
N ILE A 503 14.85 3.68 -10.67
CA ILE A 503 15.64 2.98 -9.64
C ILE A 503 15.77 1.47 -9.94
N GLY A 504 14.91 0.91 -10.80
CA GLY A 504 14.81 -0.53 -10.97
C GLY A 504 14.04 -1.19 -9.83
N ASP A 505 13.25 -0.42 -9.09
CA ASP A 505 12.26 -0.92 -8.14
C ASP A 505 10.93 -1.11 -8.89
N TRP A 506 10.68 -2.36 -9.24
CA TRP A 506 9.59 -2.83 -10.11
C TRP A 506 8.58 -3.66 -9.33
N ARG A 507 8.50 -3.50 -7.99
CA ARG A 507 7.50 -4.18 -7.14
C ARG A 507 6.06 -4.02 -7.63
N TYR A 508 5.76 -2.94 -8.35
CA TYR A 508 4.43 -2.64 -8.88
C TYR A 508 4.30 -2.82 -10.40
N VAL A 509 5.36 -3.28 -11.08
CA VAL A 509 5.37 -3.52 -12.52
C VAL A 509 4.84 -4.93 -12.79
N TYR A 510 3.76 -5.02 -13.55
CA TYR A 510 3.20 -6.32 -13.88
C TYR A 510 4.06 -7.05 -14.92
N PRO A 511 4.18 -8.39 -14.85
CA PRO A 511 4.86 -9.16 -15.90
C PRO A 511 4.24 -8.94 -17.29
N SER A 512 2.92 -8.74 -17.35
CA SER A 512 2.20 -8.37 -18.58
C SER A 512 2.66 -7.02 -19.13
N GLU A 513 2.87 -6.03 -18.25
CA GLU A 513 3.38 -4.72 -18.64
C GLU A 513 4.81 -4.82 -19.17
N VAL A 514 5.70 -5.61 -18.57
CA VAL A 514 7.05 -5.84 -19.13
C VAL A 514 6.97 -6.36 -20.57
N SER A 515 5.98 -7.20 -20.85
CA SER A 515 5.75 -7.75 -22.19
C SER A 515 5.34 -6.69 -23.21
N THR A 516 4.67 -5.60 -22.80
CA THR A 516 4.32 -4.49 -23.72
C THR A 516 5.55 -3.69 -24.14
N PHE A 517 6.62 -3.73 -23.34
CA PHE A 517 7.94 -3.19 -23.68
C PHE A 517 8.85 -4.23 -24.38
N GLY A 518 8.40 -5.47 -24.55
CA GLY A 518 9.14 -6.57 -25.17
C GLY A 518 9.98 -7.38 -24.18
N THR A 519 11.00 -6.78 -23.57
CA THR A 519 11.87 -7.46 -22.58
C THR A 519 12.23 -6.54 -21.42
N VAL A 520 12.75 -7.10 -20.32
CA VAL A 520 13.31 -6.34 -19.20
C VAL A 520 14.33 -5.31 -19.67
N SER A 521 15.32 -5.75 -20.45
CA SER A 521 16.38 -4.86 -20.97
C SER A 521 15.81 -3.77 -21.88
N GLU A 522 14.78 -4.08 -22.66
CA GLU A 522 14.14 -3.12 -23.54
C GLU A 522 13.32 -2.09 -22.77
N ARG A 523 12.59 -2.49 -21.72
CA ARG A 523 11.92 -1.58 -20.78
C ARG A 523 12.91 -0.63 -20.12
N GLN A 524 13.99 -1.17 -19.56
CA GLN A 524 15.06 -0.38 -18.96
C GLN A 524 15.66 0.60 -19.97
N ARG A 525 15.91 0.16 -21.20
CA ARG A 525 16.41 1.02 -22.29
C ARG A 525 15.42 2.14 -22.61
N ILE A 526 14.14 1.84 -22.77
CA ILE A 526 13.09 2.82 -23.09
C ILE A 526 12.96 3.89 -22.00
N ILE A 527 12.98 3.48 -20.73
CA ILE A 527 12.84 4.36 -19.56
C ILE A 527 14.12 5.16 -19.26
N SER A 528 15.31 4.62 -19.56
CA SER A 528 16.58 5.31 -19.30
C SER A 528 17.00 6.24 -20.44
N SER A 529 17.22 5.69 -21.62
CA SER A 529 17.86 6.36 -22.76
C SER A 529 16.98 6.41 -24.01
N GLY A 530 15.87 5.69 -24.02
CA GLY A 530 14.88 5.69 -25.08
C GLY A 530 13.94 6.88 -25.02
N TRP A 531 12.83 6.79 -25.75
CA TRP A 531 11.95 7.93 -25.99
C TRP A 531 11.20 8.38 -24.74
N VAL A 532 10.73 7.45 -23.89
CA VAL A 532 10.09 7.77 -22.59
C VAL A 532 11.10 8.45 -21.67
N GLY A 533 12.29 7.89 -21.53
CA GLY A 533 13.34 8.47 -20.68
C GLY A 533 13.77 9.87 -21.12
N LYS A 534 13.82 10.12 -22.44
CA LYS A 534 14.05 11.45 -23.00
C LYS A 534 12.87 12.39 -22.74
N ALA A 535 11.63 11.91 -22.90
CA ALA A 535 10.44 12.69 -22.61
C ALA A 535 10.43 13.14 -21.14
N TRP A 536 10.74 12.25 -20.19
CA TRP A 536 10.86 12.61 -18.77
C TRP A 536 11.89 13.71 -18.52
N ARG A 537 13.10 13.62 -19.11
CA ARG A 537 14.13 14.66 -18.95
C ARG A 537 13.70 16.02 -19.53
N SER A 538 12.97 16.03 -20.64
CA SER A 538 12.69 17.26 -21.39
C SER A 538 11.36 17.92 -21.02
N ASN A 539 10.35 17.13 -20.61
CA ASN A 539 8.96 17.59 -20.55
C ASN A 539 8.32 17.40 -19.17
N TYR A 540 9.01 16.77 -18.21
CA TYR A 540 8.47 16.48 -16.88
C TYR A 540 9.24 17.21 -15.80
N THR A 541 8.52 17.67 -14.78
CA THR A 541 9.08 18.33 -13.59
C THR A 541 8.69 17.55 -12.32
N ILE A 542 9.26 17.87 -11.15
CA ILE A 542 8.79 17.29 -9.89
C ILE A 542 7.55 18.04 -9.41
N THR A 543 7.56 19.36 -9.59
CA THR A 543 6.48 20.23 -9.15
C THR A 543 6.33 21.40 -10.12
N SER A 544 5.16 22.01 -10.13
CA SER A 544 4.90 23.22 -10.89
C SER A 544 4.32 24.34 -10.04
N ARG A 545 4.70 25.57 -10.39
CA ARG A 545 4.04 26.79 -9.97
C ARG A 545 3.27 27.35 -11.16
N LEU A 546 1.94 27.29 -11.13
CA LEU A 546 1.10 27.78 -12.22
C LEU A 546 0.40 29.09 -11.82
N PRO A 547 0.81 30.25 -12.35
CA PRO A 547 0.13 31.50 -12.07
C PRO A 547 -1.30 31.52 -12.62
N PHE A 548 -2.22 32.22 -11.95
CA PHE A 548 -3.57 32.41 -12.46
C PHE A 548 -3.61 33.32 -13.69
N HIS A 549 -2.72 34.31 -13.74
CA HIS A 549 -2.67 35.32 -14.80
C HIS A 549 -1.27 35.40 -15.44
N PRO A 550 -1.16 35.56 -16.78
CA PRO A 550 0.13 35.64 -17.49
C PRO A 550 1.08 36.75 -17.02
N SER A 551 0.57 37.84 -16.45
CA SER A 551 1.41 38.95 -15.95
C SER A 551 2.33 38.55 -14.78
N LEU A 552 2.07 37.41 -14.15
CA LEU A 552 2.90 36.85 -13.09
C LEU A 552 4.01 35.93 -13.62
N GLY A 553 4.17 35.86 -14.94
CA GLY A 553 5.14 35.04 -15.65
C GLY A 553 4.55 33.74 -16.20
N PRO A 554 5.33 33.01 -17.01
CA PRO A 554 4.98 31.68 -17.47
C PRO A 554 4.90 30.68 -16.29
N PRO A 555 4.34 29.46 -16.51
CA PRO A 555 4.46 28.38 -15.55
C PRO A 555 5.91 28.19 -15.10
N ASN A 556 6.10 27.85 -13.83
CA ASN A 556 7.39 27.64 -13.17
C ASN A 556 8.25 28.89 -12.98
N THR A 557 7.67 30.08 -13.10
CA THR A 557 8.31 31.32 -12.63
C THR A 557 8.48 31.30 -11.12
N ASP A 558 9.71 31.45 -10.64
CA ASP A 558 10.04 31.41 -9.22
C ASP A 558 9.36 32.53 -8.42
N TYR A 559 8.96 32.20 -7.19
CA TYR A 559 8.47 33.19 -6.24
C TYR A 559 9.61 33.78 -5.39
N ASN A 560 9.60 35.10 -5.22
CA ASN A 560 10.49 35.81 -4.30
C ASN A 560 9.72 36.20 -3.02
N PRO A 561 9.89 35.48 -1.90
CA PRO A 561 9.18 35.78 -0.65
C PRO A 561 9.62 37.08 0.02
N LYS A 562 10.73 37.68 -0.41
CA LYS A 562 11.24 38.96 0.12
C LYS A 562 10.75 40.18 -0.68
N ALA A 563 10.02 39.97 -1.77
CA ALA A 563 9.48 41.08 -2.56
C ALA A 563 8.39 41.85 -1.77
N PRO A 564 8.19 43.15 -2.05
CA PRO A 564 7.12 43.93 -1.42
C PRO A 564 5.75 43.24 -1.63
N PRO A 565 4.81 43.36 -0.66
CA PRO A 565 3.48 42.81 -0.79
C PRO A 565 2.80 43.29 -2.06
N ASN A 566 2.44 42.35 -2.93
CA ASN A 566 1.67 42.60 -4.15
C ASN A 566 0.23 42.08 -3.93
N PRO A 567 -0.83 42.80 -4.35
CA PRO A 567 -2.20 42.28 -4.34
C PRO A 567 -2.39 40.91 -5.02
N LEU A 568 -1.50 40.57 -5.98
CA LEU A 568 -1.40 39.28 -6.65
C LEU A 568 -0.34 38.33 -6.04
N SER A 569 0.23 38.67 -4.88
CA SER A 569 0.98 37.68 -4.09
C SER A 569 0.05 36.50 -3.78
N HIS A 570 0.55 35.27 -3.92
CA HIS A 570 -0.28 34.07 -3.79
C HIS A 570 -1.40 33.97 -4.85
N ALA A 571 -1.16 34.48 -6.08
CA ALA A 571 -2.02 34.25 -7.24
C ALA A 571 -1.45 33.16 -8.17
N ALA A 572 -1.02 32.05 -7.58
CA ALA A 572 -0.55 30.86 -8.30
C ALA A 572 -1.01 29.58 -7.59
N LEU A 573 -0.92 28.46 -8.28
CA LEU A 573 -1.20 27.13 -7.78
C LEU A 573 0.09 26.32 -7.72
N SER A 574 0.25 25.49 -6.69
CA SER A 574 1.25 24.44 -6.66
C SER A 574 0.62 23.12 -7.13
N PHE A 575 1.32 22.42 -8.02
CA PHE A 575 1.03 21.04 -8.38
C PHE A 575 2.25 20.19 -8.09
N VAL A 576 2.07 19.06 -7.42
CA VAL A 576 3.14 18.13 -7.02
C VAL A 576 2.56 16.73 -6.86
N HIS A 577 3.38 15.69 -6.96
CA HIS A 577 2.90 14.32 -6.76
C HIS A 577 2.48 14.04 -5.32
N GLY A 578 3.43 13.92 -4.38
CA GLY A 578 3.14 13.67 -2.97
C GLY A 578 2.64 14.91 -2.24
N GLY A 579 3.54 15.88 -2.04
CA GLY A 579 3.21 17.10 -1.32
C GLY A 579 4.45 17.91 -0.93
N LEU A 580 4.28 19.20 -0.69
CA LEU A 580 5.38 20.05 -0.24
C LEU A 580 5.45 20.04 1.29
N SER A 581 6.28 19.16 1.87
CA SER A 581 6.43 19.09 3.33
C SER A 581 6.93 20.42 3.92
N PRO A 582 6.39 20.88 5.06
CA PRO A 582 6.91 22.05 5.77
C PRO A 582 8.38 21.96 6.17
N THR A 583 8.90 20.73 6.33
CA THR A 583 10.28 20.44 6.76
C THR A 583 11.25 20.27 5.60
N PHE A 584 10.78 20.22 4.35
CA PHE A 584 11.64 20.02 3.20
C PHE A 584 12.62 21.21 3.03
N SER A 585 13.91 20.93 2.99
CA SER A 585 14.96 21.96 3.10
C SER A 585 15.05 22.84 1.85
N ASN A 586 14.79 22.27 0.67
CA ASN A 586 14.92 22.94 -0.63
C ASN A 586 13.60 23.49 -1.18
N LEU A 587 12.68 23.96 -0.30
CA LEU A 587 11.42 24.56 -0.75
C LEU A 587 11.62 25.83 -1.58
N THR A 588 12.68 26.61 -1.37
CA THR A 588 12.91 27.89 -2.07
C THR A 588 14.31 27.94 -2.71
N PRO A 589 14.47 28.57 -3.88
CA PRO A 589 13.43 29.19 -4.72
C PRO A 589 12.45 28.16 -5.30
N TYR A 590 11.15 28.48 -5.26
CA TYR A 590 10.08 27.58 -5.69
C TYR A 590 9.50 28.02 -7.06
N PRO A 591 9.41 27.11 -8.06
CA PRO A 591 9.65 25.67 -8.00
C PRO A 591 11.05 25.21 -8.46
N SER A 592 11.92 26.13 -8.89
CA SER A 592 13.16 25.77 -9.61
C SER A 592 14.14 24.91 -8.81
N ALA A 593 14.26 25.13 -7.50
CA ALA A 593 15.17 24.35 -6.66
C ALA A 593 14.78 22.86 -6.63
N ILE A 594 13.50 22.57 -6.46
CA ILE A 594 12.97 21.19 -6.43
C ILE A 594 13.15 20.53 -7.80
N ASN A 595 12.82 21.25 -8.87
CA ASN A 595 12.94 20.71 -10.23
C ASN A 595 14.41 20.46 -10.62
N ALA A 596 15.34 21.31 -10.18
CA ALA A 596 16.77 21.08 -10.40
C ALA A 596 17.26 19.80 -9.69
N LEU A 597 16.82 19.56 -8.45
CA LEU A 597 17.12 18.30 -7.74
C LEU A 597 16.53 17.09 -8.47
N GLY A 598 15.28 17.18 -8.93
CA GLY A 598 14.64 16.12 -9.71
C GLY A 598 15.38 15.79 -11.00
N HIS A 599 15.75 16.81 -11.77
CA HIS A 599 16.54 16.62 -12.99
C HIS A 599 17.91 16.01 -12.70
N SER A 600 18.59 16.44 -11.63
CA SER A 600 19.87 15.87 -11.21
C SER A 600 19.73 14.39 -10.86
N LEU A 601 18.75 14.04 -10.00
CA LEU A 601 18.51 12.66 -9.59
C LEU A 601 18.11 11.77 -10.77
N LEU A 602 17.15 12.21 -11.58
CA LEU A 602 16.69 11.45 -12.75
C LEU A 602 17.85 11.20 -13.72
N LYS A 603 18.70 12.21 -13.98
CA LYS A 603 19.88 12.05 -14.81
C LYS A 603 20.81 10.96 -14.27
N ARG A 604 21.11 10.95 -12.97
CA ARG A 604 21.94 9.89 -12.35
C ARG A 604 21.32 8.50 -12.50
N LEU A 605 20.01 8.39 -12.27
CA LEU A 605 19.27 7.13 -12.38
C LEU A 605 19.27 6.58 -13.81
N GLN A 606 19.17 7.45 -14.81
CA GLN A 606 19.12 7.04 -16.21
C GLN A 606 20.50 6.88 -16.85
N ASP A 607 21.54 7.57 -16.35
CA ASP A 607 22.90 7.50 -16.88
C ASP A 607 23.73 6.33 -16.28
N ARG A 608 23.30 5.75 -15.15
CA ARG A 608 23.99 4.58 -14.57
C ARG A 608 23.76 3.32 -15.41
N VAL A 609 24.62 2.33 -15.18
CA VAL A 609 24.35 0.94 -15.60
C VAL A 609 23.08 0.48 -14.88
N GLN A 610 22.08 0.08 -15.66
CA GLN A 610 20.78 -0.30 -15.09
C GLN A 610 20.91 -1.64 -14.34
N PRO A 611 20.57 -1.68 -13.04
CA PRO A 611 20.65 -2.90 -12.25
C PRO A 611 19.56 -3.89 -12.66
N PRO A 612 19.71 -5.19 -12.40
CA PRO A 612 18.59 -6.13 -12.48
C PRO A 612 17.40 -5.62 -11.64
N PRO A 613 16.16 -5.66 -12.16
CA PRO A 613 15.01 -5.09 -11.46
C PRO A 613 14.66 -5.89 -10.20
N HIS A 614 14.24 -5.18 -9.15
CA HIS A 614 13.69 -5.72 -7.92
C HIS A 614 12.16 -5.76 -8.01
N PRO A 615 11.47 -6.84 -7.60
CA PRO A 615 11.95 -8.18 -7.25
C PRO A 615 12.21 -9.05 -8.51
N PRO A 616 12.92 -10.20 -8.41
CA PRO A 616 13.41 -10.86 -7.20
C PRO A 616 14.81 -10.40 -6.75
N ASN A 617 15.47 -9.53 -7.52
CA ASN A 617 16.81 -9.05 -7.17
C ASN A 617 16.75 -8.12 -5.94
N PRO A 618 17.86 -7.95 -5.20
CA PRO A 618 17.91 -6.99 -4.09
C PRO A 618 17.53 -5.57 -4.53
N TYR A 619 16.90 -4.80 -3.64
CA TYR A 619 16.54 -3.41 -3.91
C TYR A 619 17.79 -2.60 -4.29
N PRO A 620 17.85 -1.98 -5.50
CA PRO A 620 19.08 -1.35 -5.97
C PRO A 620 19.44 -0.04 -5.26
N GLY A 621 18.45 0.65 -4.68
CA GLY A 621 18.64 1.96 -4.06
C GLY A 621 18.99 3.09 -5.03
N LEU A 622 19.21 4.27 -4.45
CA LEU A 622 19.68 5.44 -5.19
C LEU A 622 21.14 5.24 -5.62
N PRO A 623 21.59 5.82 -6.75
CA PRO A 623 22.94 5.63 -7.27
C PRO A 623 24.03 6.15 -6.31
N ASP A 624 25.24 5.61 -6.43
CA ASP A 624 26.40 6.14 -5.71
C ASP A 624 26.65 7.62 -6.04
N GLY A 625 27.04 8.39 -5.02
CA GLY A 625 27.26 9.83 -5.16
C GLY A 625 25.97 10.67 -5.24
N THR A 626 24.81 10.07 -4.91
CA THR A 626 23.58 10.81 -4.64
C THR A 626 23.80 11.76 -3.44
N THR A 627 23.40 13.01 -3.61
CA THR A 627 23.55 14.06 -2.60
C THR A 627 22.49 13.93 -1.50
N HIS A 628 22.74 14.52 -0.35
CA HIS A 628 21.76 14.53 0.75
C HIS A 628 20.41 15.14 0.32
N ALA A 629 20.43 16.22 -0.47
CA ALA A 629 19.19 16.85 -0.98
C ALA A 629 18.43 15.95 -1.96
N GLU A 630 19.11 15.14 -2.77
CA GLU A 630 18.47 14.14 -3.63
C GLU A 630 17.89 12.98 -2.80
N HIS A 631 18.54 12.60 -1.69
CA HIS A 631 17.97 11.66 -0.72
C HIS A 631 16.71 12.22 -0.04
N GLU A 632 16.73 13.50 0.38
CA GLU A 632 15.55 14.16 0.93
C GLU A 632 14.41 14.26 -0.10
N LEU A 633 14.72 14.56 -1.37
CA LEU A 633 13.74 14.63 -2.45
C LEU A 633 12.95 13.32 -2.60
N TYR A 634 13.64 12.19 -2.52
CA TYR A 634 13.05 10.84 -2.61
C TYR A 634 12.61 10.27 -1.25
N GLY A 635 12.93 10.92 -0.14
CA GLY A 635 12.55 10.48 1.20
C GLY A 635 11.06 10.64 1.48
N ALA A 636 10.60 10.10 2.63
CA ALA A 636 9.20 10.16 3.04
C ALA A 636 8.65 11.60 3.19
N ASP A 637 9.48 12.55 3.61
CA ASP A 637 9.16 13.97 3.67
C ASP A 637 9.39 14.73 2.35
N GLY A 638 9.87 14.01 1.33
CA GLY A 638 10.17 14.56 0.02
C GLY A 638 8.92 14.80 -0.84
N PRO A 639 9.01 15.69 -1.85
CA PRO A 639 7.92 15.99 -2.77
C PRO A 639 7.30 14.79 -3.50
N LEU A 640 8.04 13.68 -3.62
CA LEU A 640 7.59 12.46 -4.27
C LEU A 640 6.72 11.57 -3.38
N TRP A 641 6.87 11.63 -2.06
CA TRP A 641 6.25 10.67 -1.13
C TRP A 641 5.43 11.31 -0.01
N TYR A 642 5.56 12.61 0.23
CA TYR A 642 4.95 13.24 1.40
C TYR A 642 3.43 13.13 1.43
N ARG A 643 2.89 12.47 2.45
CA ARG A 643 1.44 12.24 2.64
C ARG A 643 0.79 13.11 3.72
N GLY A 644 1.58 13.90 4.45
CA GLY A 644 1.10 14.59 5.65
C GLY A 644 -0.11 15.49 5.39
N TRP A 645 -0.19 16.16 4.24
CA TRP A 645 -1.34 16.97 3.85
C TRP A 645 -2.66 16.21 3.73
N ALA A 646 -2.61 14.91 3.44
CA ALA A 646 -3.77 14.05 3.34
C ALA A 646 -4.06 13.29 4.66
N MET A 647 -3.03 12.90 5.41
CA MET A 647 -3.15 11.97 6.54
C MET A 647 -3.19 12.63 7.92
N GLU A 648 -2.51 13.75 8.12
CA GLU A 648 -2.43 14.44 9.41
C GLU A 648 -3.74 15.18 9.74
N PRO A 649 -4.09 15.42 11.01
CA PRO A 649 -5.32 16.11 11.40
C PRO A 649 -5.32 17.61 11.02
N ASP A 650 -6.50 18.18 10.81
CA ASP A 650 -6.68 19.60 10.42
C ASP A 650 -6.00 20.56 11.41
N SER A 651 -5.97 20.21 12.70
CA SER A 651 -5.31 20.98 13.76
C SER A 651 -3.81 21.16 13.53
N PHE A 652 -3.17 20.25 12.80
CA PHE A 652 -1.75 20.33 12.44
C PHE A 652 -1.56 20.97 11.06
N VAL A 653 -2.29 20.50 10.05
CA VAL A 653 -2.05 20.92 8.66
C VAL A 653 -2.51 22.34 8.36
N CYS A 654 -3.60 22.82 8.97
CA CYS A 654 -4.13 24.15 8.65
C CYS A 654 -3.24 25.30 9.16
N PRO A 655 -2.58 25.21 10.32
CA PRO A 655 -1.52 26.15 10.68
C PRO A 655 -0.25 25.98 9.83
N ALA A 656 0.15 24.72 9.55
CA ALA A 656 1.41 24.45 8.85
C ALA A 656 1.41 24.92 7.38
N VAL A 657 0.27 24.80 6.68
CA VAL A 657 0.16 25.16 5.27
C VAL A 657 0.46 26.63 5.02
N GLU A 658 0.11 27.53 5.95
CA GLU A 658 0.38 28.97 5.83
C GLU A 658 1.85 29.29 5.59
N ASN A 659 2.75 28.59 6.30
CA ASN A 659 4.19 28.78 6.14
C ASN A 659 4.67 28.31 4.76
N VAL A 660 4.13 27.21 4.25
CA VAL A 660 4.48 26.70 2.93
C VAL A 660 3.95 27.61 1.83
N LEU A 661 2.71 28.10 1.94
CA LEU A 661 2.14 29.08 1.01
C LEU A 661 2.99 30.37 0.99
N ALA A 662 3.38 30.88 2.16
CA ALA A 662 4.23 32.07 2.28
C ALA A 662 5.61 31.90 1.61
N LYS A 663 6.22 30.72 1.73
CA LYS A 663 7.52 30.42 1.09
C LYS A 663 7.42 30.25 -0.44
N THR A 664 6.31 29.68 -0.91
CA THR A 664 6.13 29.27 -2.32
C THR A 664 5.33 30.29 -3.14
N GLY A 665 4.64 31.22 -2.49
CA GLY A 665 3.82 32.26 -3.13
C GLY A 665 2.67 31.69 -3.95
N VAL A 666 2.12 30.56 -3.51
CA VAL A 666 0.93 29.92 -4.10
C VAL A 666 -0.26 30.09 -3.17
N ARG A 667 -1.47 30.05 -3.73
CA ARG A 667 -2.73 30.09 -2.98
C ARG A 667 -3.12 28.73 -2.43
N ARG A 668 -2.81 27.69 -3.20
CA ARG A 668 -3.27 26.33 -2.96
C ARG A 668 -2.17 25.35 -3.29
N LEU A 669 -2.03 24.34 -2.44
CA LEU A 669 -1.28 23.13 -2.69
C LEU A 669 -2.23 22.10 -3.28
N ILE A 670 -1.90 21.56 -4.46
CA ILE A 670 -2.67 20.53 -5.14
C ILE A 670 -1.75 19.33 -5.36
N MET A 671 -2.18 18.15 -4.90
CA MET A 671 -1.34 16.96 -4.92
C MET A 671 -2.08 15.65 -5.16
N GLY A 672 -1.36 14.67 -5.71
CA GLY A 672 -1.76 13.28 -5.93
C GLY A 672 -1.26 12.34 -4.82
N HIS A 673 -0.93 11.09 -5.18
CA HIS A 673 -0.24 10.06 -4.37
C HIS A 673 -1.00 9.41 -3.21
N THR A 674 -1.86 10.16 -2.50
CA THR A 674 -2.59 9.64 -1.33
C THR A 674 -4.04 9.39 -1.68
N PRO A 675 -4.39 8.16 -2.12
CA PRO A 675 -5.76 7.85 -2.51
C PRO A 675 -6.67 7.86 -1.29
N ASN A 676 -7.78 8.59 -1.37
CA ASN A 676 -8.80 8.56 -0.33
C ASN A 676 -9.86 7.49 -0.62
N PHE A 677 -9.67 6.29 -0.10
CA PHE A 677 -10.59 5.16 -0.29
C PHE A 677 -11.80 5.16 0.64
N GLU A 678 -11.75 5.85 1.79
CA GLU A 678 -12.85 5.89 2.76
C GLU A 678 -14.01 6.77 2.25
N VAL A 679 -13.70 7.94 1.67
CA VAL A 679 -14.70 8.90 1.18
C VAL A 679 -14.88 8.80 -0.33
N ARG A 680 -13.90 8.27 -1.06
CA ARG A 680 -13.89 8.11 -2.55
C ARG A 680 -14.19 9.41 -3.31
N HIS A 681 -13.82 10.55 -2.74
CA HIS A 681 -14.01 11.89 -3.29
C HIS A 681 -12.74 12.72 -3.15
N GLN A 682 -12.58 13.74 -4.00
CA GLN A 682 -11.49 14.71 -3.84
C GLN A 682 -11.63 15.44 -2.50
N VAL A 683 -10.51 15.68 -1.84
CA VAL A 683 -10.49 16.26 -0.49
C VAL A 683 -10.08 17.72 -0.55
N SER A 684 -10.89 18.61 0.04
CA SER A 684 -10.55 20.01 0.24
C SER A 684 -10.40 20.27 1.74
N ARG A 685 -9.26 20.83 2.14
CA ARG A 685 -8.96 21.12 3.57
C ARG A 685 -8.52 22.57 3.74
N CYS A 686 -8.66 23.08 4.96
CA CYS A 686 -8.17 24.39 5.37
C CYS A 686 -8.65 25.51 4.43
N ASP A 687 -9.97 25.59 4.21
CA ASP A 687 -10.61 26.55 3.29
C ASP A 687 -10.11 26.44 1.84
N GLY A 688 -9.81 25.21 1.43
CA GLY A 688 -9.33 24.84 0.10
C GLY A 688 -7.88 25.19 -0.18
N LYS A 689 -7.08 25.56 0.84
CA LYS A 689 -5.63 25.75 0.68
C LYS A 689 -4.92 24.44 0.33
N ILE A 690 -5.49 23.30 0.72
CA ILE A 690 -4.99 21.96 0.40
C ILE A 690 -6.06 21.24 -0.40
N ILE A 691 -5.67 20.67 -1.54
CA ILE A 691 -6.55 19.88 -2.41
C ILE A 691 -5.86 18.56 -2.76
N ILE A 692 -6.46 17.44 -2.35
CA ILE A 692 -6.00 16.09 -2.67
C ILE A 692 -6.85 15.57 -3.83
N ILE A 693 -6.20 15.25 -4.95
CA ILE A 693 -6.88 14.87 -6.19
C ILE A 693 -6.75 13.38 -6.55
N ASP A 694 -6.01 12.62 -5.77
CA ASP A 694 -5.95 11.16 -5.95
C ASP A 694 -7.19 10.49 -5.36
N THR A 695 -7.94 9.83 -6.24
CA THR A 695 -9.20 9.13 -5.95
C THR A 695 -9.13 7.65 -6.32
N GLY A 696 -7.91 7.13 -6.60
CA GLY A 696 -7.70 5.75 -7.04
C GLY A 696 -8.29 5.47 -8.42
N ILE A 697 -8.07 6.38 -9.38
CA ILE A 697 -8.74 6.37 -10.71
C ILE A 697 -8.43 5.10 -11.50
N SER A 698 -7.22 4.55 -11.37
CA SER A 698 -6.82 3.32 -12.07
C SER A 698 -7.65 2.12 -11.61
N LYS A 699 -7.95 1.22 -12.55
CA LYS A 699 -8.56 -0.08 -12.24
C LYS A 699 -7.78 -0.88 -11.19
N ALA A 700 -6.46 -0.69 -11.09
CA ALA A 700 -5.63 -1.33 -10.07
C ALA A 700 -6.11 -1.02 -8.64
N TYR A 701 -6.71 0.15 -8.44
CA TYR A 701 -7.25 0.58 -7.16
C TYR A 701 -8.77 0.47 -7.06
N GLY A 702 -9.49 0.56 -8.19
CA GLY A 702 -10.96 0.44 -8.21
C GLY A 702 -11.68 1.63 -7.54
N GLY A 703 -11.01 2.78 -7.46
CA GLY A 703 -11.56 4.02 -6.94
C GLY A 703 -12.51 4.71 -7.93
N VAL A 704 -12.71 6.01 -7.74
CA VAL A 704 -13.70 6.79 -8.51
C VAL A 704 -12.99 7.59 -9.60
N LEU A 705 -13.56 7.59 -10.82
CA LEU A 705 -13.10 8.47 -11.88
C LEU A 705 -13.35 9.92 -11.47
N SER A 706 -12.30 10.73 -11.37
CA SER A 706 -12.46 12.15 -11.08
C SER A 706 -11.42 13.02 -11.80
N ALA A 707 -11.73 14.30 -11.97
CA ALA A 707 -10.77 15.32 -12.39
C ALA A 707 -11.02 16.61 -11.60
N LEU A 708 -9.96 17.32 -11.25
CA LEU A 708 -10.07 18.66 -10.67
C LEU A 708 -10.24 19.67 -11.81
N SER A 709 -11.18 20.60 -11.68
CA SER A 709 -11.36 21.72 -12.61
C SER A 709 -11.34 23.04 -11.85
N ILE A 710 -10.46 23.95 -12.26
CA ILE A 710 -10.33 25.30 -11.70
C ILE A 710 -10.67 26.30 -12.80
N THR A 711 -11.61 27.19 -12.53
CA THR A 711 -11.91 28.33 -13.40
C THR A 711 -11.56 29.62 -12.66
N TYR A 712 -10.69 30.41 -13.23
CA TYR A 712 -10.28 31.71 -12.74
C TYR A 712 -10.78 32.80 -13.68
N THR A 713 -11.45 33.81 -13.14
CA THR A 713 -11.93 34.96 -13.90
C THR A 713 -11.47 36.24 -13.22
N LEU A 714 -10.94 37.17 -14.01
CA LEU A 714 -10.57 38.50 -13.55
C LEU A 714 -11.34 39.54 -14.38
N THR A 715 -12.17 40.33 -13.71
CA THR A 715 -13.10 41.28 -14.37
C THR A 715 -12.80 42.72 -13.93
N PRO A 716 -12.49 43.64 -14.86
CA PRO A 716 -12.29 45.04 -14.52
C PRO A 716 -13.61 45.69 -14.08
N HIS A 717 -13.57 46.55 -13.06
CA HIS A 717 -14.71 47.41 -12.75
C HIS A 717 -14.82 48.54 -13.78
N ALA A 718 -16.05 48.93 -14.13
CA ALA A 718 -16.27 50.06 -15.02
C ALA A 718 -15.68 51.34 -14.38
N PRO A 719 -14.98 52.21 -15.14
CA PRO A 719 -14.44 53.44 -14.60
C PRO A 719 -15.58 54.33 -14.06
N SER A 720 -15.51 54.69 -12.78
CA SER A 720 -16.46 55.62 -12.17
C SER A 720 -16.35 56.98 -12.86
N ARG A 721 -17.48 57.54 -13.32
CA ARG A 721 -17.56 58.87 -13.96
C ARG A 721 -17.10 60.02 -13.05
N PHE A 722 -16.87 59.77 -11.75
CA PHE A 722 -16.57 60.79 -10.73
C PHE A 722 -15.17 60.70 -10.10
N LEU A 723 -14.32 59.74 -10.49
CA LEU A 723 -12.97 59.56 -9.93
C LEU A 723 -11.94 59.39 -11.05
N ALA A 724 -11.56 60.51 -11.66
CA ALA A 724 -10.57 60.56 -12.75
C ALA A 724 -9.13 60.87 -12.27
N THR A 725 -8.78 60.53 -11.03
CA THR A 725 -7.47 60.91 -10.44
C THR A 725 -6.67 59.77 -9.80
N SER A 726 -7.19 58.53 -9.69
CA SER A 726 -6.39 57.39 -9.21
C SER A 726 -5.98 56.46 -10.35
N ASN A 727 -4.67 56.19 -10.48
CA ASN A 727 -4.11 55.18 -11.39
C ASN A 727 -4.42 53.73 -10.98
N GLU A 728 -5.01 53.51 -9.80
CA GLU A 728 -5.43 52.19 -9.32
C GLU A 728 -6.88 51.92 -9.72
N ARG A 729 -7.09 50.82 -10.47
CA ARG A 729 -8.43 50.31 -10.80
C ARG A 729 -8.79 49.14 -9.89
N ALA A 730 -10.08 49.02 -9.60
CA ALA A 730 -10.63 47.86 -8.93
C ALA A 730 -10.96 46.74 -9.93
N TRP A 731 -10.70 45.50 -9.52
CA TRP A 731 -10.97 44.29 -10.27
C TRP A 731 -11.69 43.28 -9.38
N THR A 732 -12.61 42.53 -9.95
CA THR A 732 -13.20 41.36 -9.30
C THR A 732 -12.46 40.11 -9.75
N GLU A 733 -11.80 39.45 -8.81
CA GLU A 733 -11.25 38.11 -8.97
C GLU A 733 -12.30 37.08 -8.53
N HIS A 734 -12.58 36.09 -9.39
CA HIS A 734 -13.50 34.99 -9.12
C HIS A 734 -12.82 33.66 -9.41
N GLU A 735 -12.73 32.80 -8.41
CA GLU A 735 -12.13 31.47 -8.49
C GLU A 735 -13.17 30.41 -8.12
N VAL A 736 -13.41 29.46 -9.04
CA VAL A 736 -14.31 28.32 -8.81
C VAL A 736 -13.54 27.03 -9.00
N ILE A 737 -13.58 26.17 -7.98
CA ILE A 737 -12.93 24.85 -7.98
C ILE A 737 -13.98 23.75 -7.84
N LYS A 738 -13.87 22.78 -8.74
CA LYS A 738 -14.83 21.68 -8.88
C LYS A 738 -14.12 20.34 -8.97
N ALA A 739 -14.73 19.33 -8.37
CA ALA A 739 -14.49 17.94 -8.72
C ALA A 739 -15.48 17.53 -9.81
N ILE A 740 -14.97 17.01 -10.93
CA ILE A 740 -15.77 16.45 -12.02
C ILE A 740 -15.76 14.94 -11.89
N TYR A 741 -16.94 14.33 -11.88
CA TYR A 741 -17.17 12.89 -11.89
C TYR A 741 -18.01 12.52 -13.15
N PRO A 742 -18.15 11.23 -13.50
CA PRO A 742 -18.92 10.82 -14.68
C PRO A 742 -20.38 11.26 -14.68
N ASP A 743 -20.99 11.34 -13.49
CA ASP A 743 -22.43 11.54 -13.28
C ASP A 743 -22.76 12.86 -12.55
N LYS A 744 -21.77 13.52 -11.94
CA LYS A 744 -21.97 14.75 -11.17
C LYS A 744 -20.76 15.68 -11.21
N THR A 745 -21.00 16.94 -10.84
CA THR A 745 -19.94 17.92 -10.58
C THR A 745 -20.18 18.51 -9.19
N GLU A 746 -19.13 18.59 -8.37
CA GLU A 746 -19.20 19.13 -7.02
C GLU A 746 -18.34 20.38 -6.92
N VAL A 747 -18.92 21.49 -6.47
CA VAL A 747 -18.19 22.73 -6.21
C VAL A 747 -17.80 22.75 -4.74
N PHE A 748 -16.52 22.90 -4.44
CA PHE A 748 -16.04 22.99 -3.06
C PHE A 748 -15.26 24.28 -2.77
N VAL A 749 -14.97 25.10 -3.80
CA VAL A 749 -14.56 26.50 -3.63
C VAL A 749 -15.31 27.37 -4.63
N ASP A 750 -15.92 28.44 -4.14
CA ASP A 750 -16.46 29.55 -4.95
C ASP A 750 -16.07 30.85 -4.22
N SER A 751 -15.02 31.49 -4.68
CA SER A 751 -14.37 32.62 -4.00
C SER A 751 -14.37 33.85 -4.88
N VAL A 752 -14.92 34.95 -4.36
CA VAL A 752 -14.95 36.26 -5.01
C VAL A 752 -14.24 37.27 -4.13
N ARG A 753 -13.30 38.04 -4.69
CA ARG A 753 -12.65 39.15 -3.98
C ARG A 753 -12.35 40.34 -4.88
N GLU A 754 -12.39 41.54 -4.30
CA GLU A 754 -11.92 42.75 -4.95
C GLU A 754 -10.40 42.89 -4.78
N ILE A 755 -9.70 43.20 -5.86
CA ILE A 755 -8.28 43.57 -5.83
C ILE A 755 -8.09 44.93 -6.51
N ARG A 756 -7.07 45.68 -6.09
CA ARG A 756 -6.71 46.97 -6.68
C ARG A 756 -5.32 46.91 -7.26
N GLY A 757 -5.15 47.47 -8.46
CA GLY A 757 -3.86 47.47 -9.15
C GLY A 757 -3.89 48.27 -10.44
N SER A 758 -2.71 48.46 -11.04
CA SER A 758 -2.60 49.00 -12.40
C SER A 758 -3.13 47.99 -13.43
N TRP A 759 -3.37 48.46 -14.66
CA TRP A 759 -3.76 47.64 -15.80
C TRP A 759 -2.82 46.48 -16.09
#